data_AF-A0A1Q6X412-F1
#
_entry.id   AF-A0A1Q6X412-F1
#
_cell.length_a   1.000
_cell.length_b   1.000
_cell.length_c   1.000
_cell.angle_alpha   90.00
_cell.angle_beta   90.00
_cell.angle_gamma   90.00
#
_symmetry.space_group_name_H-M   'P 1'
#
loop_
_entity.id
_entity.type
_entity.pdbx_description
1 polymer ?
#
loop_
_entity_poly.entity_id
_entity_poly.type
_entity_poly.pdbx_seq_one_letter_code
_entity_poly.pdbx_strand_id
1 'polypeptide(L)'
;MSSVRILIADDHEVVRRGVRSVLESRKEWDICGEAVDGRDAVDKARKLKPDVVVLDISMPHLNGFEAARLIRKEAPQSKILILSQHNVSEMIQTALDVGARAYVSKSEVSRDLLPAIEAIIHNRSPFISQIENNDGRTSASAHTASSVSTKTGDPQSSELDLLAERNHLRELFMQLPAAIGVMSGPEHRWTFVNPAYVRAVGRGSDKALLGKPIRESLPELKGQGFFELLDEVYRGGVPFVGTEMKVNLDRGASGQPEEAFFNFIYQPVRNQAGAVEGIFVHAVEVTDHVLARRTMEKNETRLRLAQTAAQIGTWEWDPAGKNNSLSSELHHMFGTEASDPERVQKWMSRVFPEDMPKVQAAMQESLKTGFQEFEYRYQDPQRGLRWFYCKGRKFSQDESRLFGIVLDITERKQIAEALRNAHNELESRVQERTAELQRRTEEVSAQAELLNLANDAIFVRTLDDKITYWNQGAERLYGWSREEVLQKAPYQVLRTEFPQPFEEIKAQLLRDGRWQGELTHSKRDGSRIIVASRWSMWRAPDGKPLGFLEVNSDITERKRAEEGLRTISGRLLQMQDEERRRIARELHDSAGQTLVALDMNLSSIQREAKQLSAQTLKTCSESLELVKALSRELRTISHLLHPPLLDEAGLPSAVRWYVEGFGERSKIAVNLELDADLGRLSSECETAIFRIVQECLTNIHRHSGSPTAGIRIGRTAREVRVEVRDQGKGISVQKQRTSGSLKRGVGIQGMQERVRQLGGRLEIHSGKDGTTVIAILPTENRASDSPSTAAEVAY
;
A
#
# COMPACT_ATOMS: atom_id res chain seq x y z
N MET A 1 32.64 -53.99 -87.38
CA MET A 1 32.90 -54.07 -85.92
C MET A 1 31.57 -54.33 -85.24
N SER A 2 31.55 -54.74 -83.96
CA SER A 2 30.31 -54.79 -83.18
C SER A 2 29.80 -53.36 -82.91
N SER A 3 28.49 -53.14 -83.02
CA SER A 3 27.87 -51.86 -82.63
C SER A 3 28.05 -51.65 -81.12
N VAL A 4 28.31 -50.39 -80.70
CA VAL A 4 28.48 -50.06 -79.28
C VAL A 4 27.11 -49.99 -78.61
N ARG A 5 26.88 -50.81 -77.58
CA ARG A 5 25.55 -50.99 -76.97
C ARG A 5 25.38 -50.07 -75.78
N ILE A 6 24.44 -49.14 -75.87
CA ILE A 6 24.20 -48.07 -74.90
C ILE A 6 22.85 -48.30 -74.19
N LEU A 7 22.85 -48.18 -72.87
CA LEU A 7 21.64 -48.13 -72.03
C LEU A 7 21.46 -46.69 -71.52
N ILE A 8 20.28 -46.12 -71.72
CA ILE A 8 19.92 -44.77 -71.22
C ILE A 8 19.05 -44.94 -69.97
N ALA A 9 19.41 -44.29 -68.87
CA ALA A 9 18.67 -44.28 -67.61
C ALA A 9 18.46 -42.83 -67.14
N ASP A 10 17.22 -42.36 -67.24
CA ASP A 10 16.74 -41.05 -66.83
C ASP A 10 15.22 -41.21 -66.67
N ASP A 11 14.61 -40.65 -65.63
CA ASP A 11 13.18 -40.86 -65.36
C ASP A 11 12.27 -40.06 -66.32
N HIS A 12 12.75 -38.93 -66.82
CA HIS A 12 12.01 -38.04 -67.71
C HIS A 12 12.08 -38.51 -69.18
N GLU A 13 10.94 -38.95 -69.74
CA GLU A 13 10.85 -39.43 -71.14
C GLU A 13 11.40 -38.41 -72.15
N VAL A 14 11.16 -37.11 -71.91
CA VAL A 14 11.63 -36.04 -72.79
C VAL A 14 13.16 -35.98 -72.85
N VAL A 15 13.83 -36.21 -71.72
CA VAL A 15 15.31 -36.25 -71.64
C VAL A 15 15.84 -37.54 -72.27
N ARG A 16 15.22 -38.70 -71.98
CA ARG A 16 15.57 -39.96 -72.67
C ARG A 16 15.47 -39.84 -74.19
N ARG A 17 14.39 -39.22 -74.71
CA ARG A 17 14.19 -38.95 -76.14
C ARG A 17 15.20 -37.96 -76.71
N GLY A 18 15.57 -36.92 -75.97
CA GLY A 18 16.61 -35.97 -76.37
C GLY A 18 18.00 -36.59 -76.43
N VAL A 19 18.38 -37.36 -75.40
CA VAL A 19 19.61 -38.16 -75.38
C VAL A 19 19.62 -39.16 -76.54
N ARG A 20 18.54 -39.94 -76.71
CA ARG A 20 18.33 -40.85 -77.85
C ARG A 20 18.58 -40.15 -79.18
N SER A 21 17.95 -39.01 -79.43
CA SER A 21 18.10 -38.25 -80.69
C SER A 21 19.54 -37.80 -80.94
N VAL A 22 20.27 -37.40 -79.90
CA VAL A 22 21.71 -37.09 -80.01
C VAL A 22 22.53 -38.34 -80.36
N LEU A 23 22.25 -39.49 -79.74
CA LEU A 23 22.96 -40.76 -80.00
C LEU A 23 22.66 -41.35 -81.38
N GLU A 24 21.41 -41.31 -81.84
CA GLU A 24 20.95 -41.85 -83.14
C GLU A 24 21.60 -41.13 -84.35
N SER A 25 22.24 -39.98 -84.13
CA SER A 25 23.12 -39.34 -85.13
C SER A 25 24.37 -40.18 -85.48
N ARG A 26 24.77 -41.14 -84.63
CA ARG A 26 25.88 -42.08 -84.84
C ARG A 26 25.34 -43.46 -85.21
N LYS A 27 25.38 -43.80 -86.51
CA LYS A 27 24.95 -45.11 -87.07
C LYS A 27 25.71 -46.35 -86.57
N GLU A 28 26.74 -46.18 -85.73
CA GLU A 28 27.59 -47.24 -85.20
C GLU A 28 27.25 -47.61 -83.74
N TRP A 29 26.23 -46.99 -83.16
CA TRP A 29 25.79 -47.19 -81.77
C TRP A 29 24.37 -47.78 -81.72
N ASP A 30 24.14 -48.74 -80.82
CA ASP A 30 22.88 -49.46 -80.59
C ASP A 30 22.29 -49.05 -79.24
N ILE A 31 21.10 -48.43 -79.22
CA ILE A 31 20.39 -48.10 -77.98
C ILE A 31 19.65 -49.36 -77.52
N CYS A 32 20.39 -50.24 -76.84
CA CYS A 32 19.93 -51.57 -76.46
C CYS A 32 18.80 -51.57 -75.40
N GLY A 33 18.53 -50.43 -74.76
CA GLY A 33 17.40 -50.24 -73.87
C GLY A 33 17.31 -48.83 -73.27
N GLU A 34 16.15 -48.54 -72.68
CA GLU A 34 15.89 -47.38 -71.82
C GLU A 34 15.44 -47.87 -70.44
N ALA A 35 15.81 -47.16 -69.37
CA ALA A 35 15.36 -47.38 -68.00
C ALA A 35 14.71 -46.11 -67.42
N VAL A 36 13.70 -46.30 -66.57
CA VAL A 36 12.88 -45.20 -66.01
C VAL A 36 13.22 -44.84 -64.56
N ASP A 37 14.05 -45.65 -63.90
CA ASP A 37 14.56 -45.40 -62.56
C ASP A 37 15.90 -46.15 -62.36
N GLY A 38 16.61 -45.88 -61.26
CA GLY A 38 17.91 -46.50 -61.01
C GLY A 38 17.85 -48.01 -60.75
N ARG A 39 16.72 -48.54 -60.25
CA ARG A 39 16.54 -49.99 -60.00
C ARG A 39 16.34 -50.73 -61.32
N ASP A 40 15.48 -50.20 -62.18
CA ASP A 40 15.27 -50.65 -63.55
C ASP A 40 16.58 -50.55 -64.37
N ALA A 41 17.38 -49.51 -64.16
CA ALA A 41 18.71 -49.38 -64.76
C ALA A 41 19.69 -50.49 -64.33
N VAL A 42 19.76 -50.84 -63.03
CA VAL A 42 20.55 -51.98 -62.54
C VAL A 42 20.06 -53.29 -63.16
N ASP A 43 18.75 -53.53 -63.14
CA ASP A 43 18.14 -54.75 -63.65
C ASP A 43 18.32 -54.92 -65.17
N LYS A 44 18.28 -53.81 -65.93
CA LYS A 44 18.53 -53.78 -67.38
C LYS A 44 20.02 -53.87 -67.71
N ALA A 45 20.92 -53.23 -66.97
CA ALA A 45 22.37 -53.38 -67.16
C ALA A 45 22.80 -54.86 -67.00
N ARG A 46 22.27 -55.54 -65.98
CA ARG A 46 22.48 -56.97 -65.71
C ARG A 46 21.97 -57.88 -66.84
N LYS A 47 20.78 -57.61 -67.38
CA LYS A 47 20.13 -58.42 -68.44
C LYS A 47 20.72 -58.16 -69.83
N LEU A 48 20.89 -56.89 -70.19
CA LEU A 48 21.23 -56.47 -71.55
C LEU A 48 22.75 -56.43 -71.80
N LYS A 49 23.56 -56.28 -70.73
CA LYS A 49 25.02 -56.12 -70.77
C LYS A 49 25.49 -55.05 -71.79
N PRO A 50 25.14 -53.78 -71.57
CA PRO A 50 25.60 -52.66 -72.40
C PRO A 50 27.11 -52.42 -72.24
N ASP A 51 27.74 -51.84 -73.26
CA ASP A 51 29.12 -51.33 -73.19
C ASP A 51 29.19 -50.02 -72.40
N VAL A 52 28.15 -49.18 -72.51
CA VAL A 52 28.02 -47.88 -71.83
C VAL A 52 26.65 -47.74 -71.20
N VAL A 53 26.58 -47.29 -69.95
CA VAL A 53 25.34 -46.83 -69.31
C VAL A 53 25.41 -45.32 -69.10
N VAL A 54 24.45 -44.59 -69.66
CA VAL A 54 24.22 -43.17 -69.41
C VAL A 54 23.18 -43.08 -68.28
N LEU A 55 23.55 -42.49 -67.15
CA LEU A 55 22.73 -42.40 -65.92
C LEU A 55 22.53 -40.94 -65.51
N ASP A 56 21.29 -40.54 -65.28
CA ASP A 56 21.01 -39.33 -64.48
C ASP A 56 21.29 -39.56 -62.99
N ILE A 57 21.56 -38.50 -62.24
CA ILE A 57 21.73 -38.56 -60.78
C ILE A 57 20.38 -38.62 -60.08
N SER A 58 19.44 -37.77 -60.46
CA SER A 58 18.29 -37.41 -59.61
C SER A 58 17.06 -38.32 -59.82
N MET A 59 17.29 -39.59 -60.11
CA MET A 59 16.23 -40.60 -60.36
C MET A 59 15.50 -41.05 -59.07
N PRO A 60 14.20 -41.41 -59.15
CA PRO A 60 13.44 -41.95 -58.02
C PRO A 60 13.86 -43.37 -57.65
N HIS A 61 13.46 -43.81 -56.44
CA HIS A 61 13.71 -45.11 -55.81
C HIS A 61 15.17 -45.50 -55.53
N LEU A 62 16.09 -45.20 -56.44
CA LEU A 62 17.52 -45.45 -56.34
C LEU A 62 18.25 -44.38 -57.15
N ASN A 63 19.02 -43.51 -56.50
CA ASN A 63 19.70 -42.40 -57.20
C ASN A 63 20.83 -42.90 -58.11
N GLY A 64 21.28 -42.07 -59.05
CA GLY A 64 22.31 -42.42 -60.03
C GLY A 64 23.65 -42.84 -59.42
N PHE A 65 24.02 -42.33 -58.25
CA PHE A 65 25.25 -42.74 -57.56
C PHE A 65 25.11 -44.14 -56.94
N GLU A 66 23.95 -44.49 -56.38
CA GLU A 66 23.64 -45.83 -55.89
C GLU A 66 23.46 -46.85 -57.02
N ALA A 67 22.77 -46.45 -58.10
CA ALA A 67 22.66 -47.21 -59.33
C ALA A 67 24.05 -47.49 -59.93
N ALA A 68 24.93 -46.49 -60.00
CA ALA A 68 26.32 -46.65 -60.43
C ALA A 68 27.08 -47.65 -59.54
N ARG A 69 26.97 -47.55 -58.21
CA ARG A 69 27.60 -48.49 -57.26
C ARG A 69 27.11 -49.94 -57.46
N LEU A 70 25.82 -50.14 -57.73
CA LEU A 70 25.24 -51.47 -57.96
C LEU A 70 25.55 -52.01 -59.37
N ILE A 71 25.49 -51.19 -60.42
CA ILE A 71 25.90 -51.55 -61.79
C ILE A 71 27.38 -51.95 -61.81
N ARG A 72 28.25 -51.22 -61.11
CA ARG A 72 29.68 -51.58 -60.95
C ARG A 72 29.90 -52.93 -60.27
N LYS A 73 28.91 -53.43 -59.50
CA LYS A 73 28.95 -54.73 -58.80
C LYS A 73 28.31 -55.87 -59.61
N GLU A 74 27.18 -55.63 -60.28
CA GLU A 74 26.41 -56.66 -60.99
C GLU A 74 26.69 -56.72 -62.51
N ALA A 75 27.30 -55.68 -63.07
CA ALA A 75 27.61 -55.53 -64.50
C ALA A 75 28.96 -54.81 -64.73
N PRO A 76 30.09 -55.29 -64.17
CA PRO A 76 31.37 -54.57 -64.14
C PRO A 76 32.01 -54.31 -65.52
N GLN A 77 31.55 -54.97 -66.58
CA GLN A 77 31.96 -54.66 -67.96
C GLN A 77 31.41 -53.32 -68.49
N SER A 78 30.30 -52.84 -67.92
CA SER A 78 29.55 -51.70 -68.43
C SER A 78 30.13 -50.38 -67.92
N LYS A 79 30.58 -49.51 -68.82
CA LYS A 79 31.21 -48.22 -68.46
C LYS A 79 30.14 -47.17 -68.13
N ILE A 80 30.27 -46.48 -67.00
CA ILE A 80 29.25 -45.51 -66.53
C ILE A 80 29.59 -44.08 -67.01
N LEU A 81 28.60 -43.38 -67.56
CA LEU A 81 28.58 -41.93 -67.78
C LEU A 81 27.48 -41.33 -66.90
N ILE A 82 27.79 -40.25 -66.18
CA ILE A 82 26.80 -39.53 -65.37
C ILE A 82 26.38 -38.23 -66.05
N LEU A 83 25.06 -38.02 -66.15
CA LEU A 83 24.41 -36.76 -66.49
C LEU A 83 23.97 -36.06 -65.20
N SER A 84 24.09 -34.74 -65.15
CA SER A 84 23.55 -33.96 -64.03
C SER A 84 23.18 -32.55 -64.45
N GLN A 85 22.05 -32.01 -63.97
CA GLN A 85 21.70 -30.60 -64.16
C GLN A 85 22.60 -29.64 -63.34
N HIS A 86 23.36 -30.21 -62.40
CA HIS A 86 24.27 -29.51 -61.52
C HIS A 86 25.68 -29.62 -62.05
N ASN A 87 26.32 -28.47 -62.23
CA ASN A 87 27.75 -28.40 -62.40
C ASN A 87 28.24 -27.78 -61.08
N VAL A 88 28.84 -28.60 -60.22
CA VAL A 88 29.43 -28.25 -58.91
C VAL A 88 30.60 -29.20 -58.66
N SER A 89 31.80 -28.69 -58.40
CA SER A 89 33.07 -29.44 -58.34
C SER A 89 33.01 -30.77 -57.56
N GLU A 90 32.25 -30.80 -56.47
CA GLU A 90 32.11 -31.96 -55.58
C GLU A 90 31.24 -33.09 -56.15
N MET A 91 30.24 -32.78 -56.98
CA MET A 91 29.43 -33.82 -57.63
C MET A 91 30.24 -34.58 -58.67
N ILE A 92 31.21 -33.92 -59.30
CA ILE A 92 32.16 -34.58 -60.20
C ILE A 92 33.05 -35.54 -59.41
N GLN A 93 33.61 -35.10 -58.27
CA GLN A 93 34.42 -36.00 -57.43
C GLN A 93 33.60 -37.21 -56.96
N THR A 94 32.38 -36.97 -56.47
CA THR A 94 31.44 -38.02 -56.07
C THR A 94 31.14 -39.01 -57.21
N ALA A 95 30.98 -38.50 -58.44
CA ALA A 95 30.80 -39.34 -59.63
C ALA A 95 32.02 -40.21 -59.93
N LEU A 96 33.24 -39.67 -59.82
CA LEU A 96 34.48 -40.41 -60.03
C LEU A 96 34.68 -41.50 -58.95
N ASP A 97 34.37 -41.22 -57.68
CA ASP A 97 34.47 -42.18 -56.57
C ASP A 97 33.51 -43.38 -56.72
N VAL A 98 32.29 -43.15 -57.24
CA VAL A 98 31.38 -44.25 -57.60
C VAL A 98 31.79 -44.99 -58.89
N GLY A 99 32.80 -44.52 -59.61
CA GLY A 99 33.37 -45.16 -60.79
C GLY A 99 32.76 -44.72 -62.12
N ALA A 100 32.13 -43.55 -62.18
CA ALA A 100 31.78 -42.93 -63.45
C ALA A 100 33.04 -42.53 -64.22
N ARG A 101 33.00 -42.65 -65.55
CA ARG A 101 34.13 -42.44 -66.45
C ARG A 101 34.02 -41.15 -67.28
N ALA A 102 32.87 -40.49 -67.21
CA ALA A 102 32.70 -39.08 -67.58
C ALA A 102 31.51 -38.51 -66.79
N TYR A 103 31.52 -37.19 -66.60
CA TYR A 103 30.42 -36.39 -66.07
C TYR A 103 30.07 -35.32 -67.12
N VAL A 104 28.79 -35.14 -67.41
CA VAL A 104 28.31 -34.15 -68.39
C VAL A 104 27.12 -33.39 -67.81
N SER A 105 27.13 -32.06 -67.91
CA SER A 105 25.99 -31.25 -67.46
C SER A 105 24.80 -31.45 -68.40
N LYS A 106 23.57 -31.66 -67.89
CA LYS A 106 22.35 -31.73 -68.71
C LYS A 106 22.19 -30.49 -69.59
N SER A 107 22.60 -29.32 -69.10
CA SER A 107 22.63 -28.05 -69.85
C SER A 107 23.72 -27.96 -70.94
N GLU A 108 24.55 -28.99 -71.10
CA GLU A 108 25.67 -29.05 -72.06
C GLU A 108 25.72 -30.40 -72.81
N VAL A 109 24.74 -31.29 -72.61
CA VAL A 109 24.61 -32.60 -73.29
C VAL A 109 24.60 -32.46 -74.81
N SER A 110 23.98 -31.40 -75.31
CA SER A 110 23.96 -31.02 -76.73
C SER A 110 25.37 -30.87 -77.33
N ARG A 111 26.36 -30.46 -76.53
CA ARG A 111 27.76 -30.23 -76.91
C ARG A 111 28.66 -31.42 -76.55
N ASP A 112 28.55 -31.92 -75.32
CA ASP A 112 29.60 -32.73 -74.69
C ASP A 112 29.29 -34.25 -74.60
N LEU A 113 28.06 -34.68 -74.84
CA LEU A 113 27.69 -36.11 -74.71
C LEU A 113 28.43 -37.02 -75.71
N LEU A 114 28.48 -36.64 -77.00
CA LEU A 114 29.19 -37.44 -78.02
C LEU A 114 30.70 -37.50 -77.73
N PRO A 115 31.41 -36.37 -77.46
CA PRO A 115 32.79 -36.41 -77.01
C PRO A 115 33.03 -37.18 -75.70
N ALA A 116 32.06 -37.23 -74.79
CA ALA A 116 32.16 -37.99 -73.54
C ALA A 116 32.03 -39.50 -73.76
N ILE A 117 31.09 -39.94 -74.60
CA ILE A 117 30.91 -41.37 -74.93
C ILE A 117 32.07 -41.89 -75.78
N GLU A 118 32.52 -41.13 -76.78
CA GLU A 118 33.73 -41.45 -77.56
C GLU A 118 34.94 -41.57 -76.65
N ALA A 119 35.12 -40.61 -75.74
CA ALA A 119 36.14 -40.69 -74.72
C ALA A 119 35.80 -41.65 -73.57
N ILE A 120 34.70 -42.41 -73.56
CA ILE A 120 34.50 -43.53 -72.62
C ILE A 120 34.83 -44.84 -73.30
N ILE A 121 34.44 -44.99 -74.57
CA ILE A 121 34.88 -46.09 -75.44
C ILE A 121 36.41 -46.13 -75.43
N HIS A 122 37.05 -44.95 -75.49
CA HIS A 122 38.51 -44.74 -75.40
C HIS A 122 39.10 -44.22 -74.00
N ASN A 123 38.31 -43.68 -72.99
CA ASN A 123 38.47 -43.29 -71.46
C ASN A 123 38.60 -41.62 -70.81
N ARG A 124 37.63 -40.63 -70.08
CA ARG A 124 37.24 -38.91 -69.78
C ARG A 124 36.87 -37.64 -68.46
N SER A 125 35.86 -36.49 -68.26
CA SER A 125 35.69 -34.84 -67.58
C SER A 125 34.49 -33.81 -66.61
N PRO A 126 34.33 -32.31 -66.21
CA PRO A 126 33.46 -31.24 -65.11
C PRO A 126 32.93 -29.46 -64.89
N PHE A 127 32.02 -28.64 -63.94
CA PHE A 127 31.63 -26.96 -63.46
C PHE A 127 30.71 -26.08 -62.11
N ILE A 128 29.90 -24.77 -61.92
CA ILE A 128 29.15 -23.76 -60.64
C ILE A 128 27.82 -22.47 -60.47
N SER A 129 27.26 -21.52 -59.38
CA SER A 129 26.00 -20.27 -59.10
C SER A 129 25.41 -19.14 -57.74
N GLN A 130 24.39 -18.00 -57.55
CA GLN A 130 24.05 -16.67 -56.41
C GLN A 130 22.73 -15.47 -55.75
N ILE A 131 22.36 -14.73 -54.41
CA ILE A 131 21.84 -13.17 -53.62
C ILE A 131 20.80 -12.49 -52.20
N GLU A 132 20.76 -11.25 -51.23
CA GLU A 132 19.66 -10.45 -50.04
C GLU A 132 19.58 -9.07 -48.70
N ASN A 133 18.56 -8.45 -47.66
CA ASN A 133 18.37 -7.19 -46.35
C ASN A 133 17.18 -6.75 -44.90
N ASN A 134 16.77 -5.97 -43.58
CA ASN A 134 16.82 -5.00 -42.06
C ASN A 134 15.57 -4.62 -40.70
N ASP A 135 15.18 -3.97 -39.32
CA ASP A 135 15.27 -3.18 -37.71
C ASP A 135 14.08 -2.93 -36.29
N GLY A 136 14.05 -2.23 -34.92
CA GLY A 136 13.02 -2.00 -33.50
C GLY A 136 12.89 -0.94 -32.00
N ARG A 137 11.99 -0.84 -30.74
CA ARG A 137 11.73 0.12 -29.25
C ARG A 137 10.56 0.03 -27.84
N THR A 138 10.05 0.62 -26.49
CA THR A 138 9.97 1.62 -25.03
C THR A 138 8.81 1.60 -23.60
N SER A 139 8.38 2.17 -22.22
CA SER A 139 8.52 2.80 -20.58
C SER A 139 7.27 3.40 -19.36
N ALA A 140 6.91 3.87 -17.92
CA ALA A 140 6.94 4.00 -16.16
C ALA A 140 5.93 5.02 -14.99
N SER A 141 5.56 5.41 -13.53
CA SER A 141 5.28 5.27 -11.80
C SER A 141 4.76 6.50 -10.52
N ALA A 142 4.29 6.81 -9.07
CA ALA A 142 3.61 6.57 -7.47
C ALA A 142 3.30 7.68 -6.00
N HIS A 143 2.55 7.62 -4.66
CA HIS A 143 2.30 8.60 -3.22
C HIS A 143 1.45 8.45 -1.57
N THR A 144 1.31 9.29 -0.29
CA THR A 144 0.49 9.24 1.29
C THR A 144 0.30 10.34 2.76
N ALA A 145 -0.51 10.34 4.07
CA ALA A 145 -0.69 11.29 5.55
C ALA A 145 -1.64 11.21 7.13
N SER A 146 -1.69 12.00 8.45
CA SER A 146 -2.64 12.07 9.93
C SER A 146 -2.69 13.04 11.48
N SER A 147 -3.54 13.06 12.76
CA SER A 147 -3.72 13.99 14.24
C SER A 147 -4.71 13.93 15.78
N VAL A 148 -4.70 14.68 17.13
CA VAL A 148 -5.64 14.78 18.62
C VAL A 148 -5.58 15.72 20.18
N SER A 149 -6.48 15.91 21.39
CA SER A 149 -6.45 16.66 22.98
C SER A 149 -7.58 16.83 24.40
N THR A 150 -7.49 17.41 25.82
CA THR A 150 -8.52 17.64 27.20
C THR A 150 -8.39 18.43 28.84
N LYS A 151 -9.34 18.66 30.01
CA LYS A 151 -9.33 19.24 31.67
C LYS A 151 -10.65 19.55 32.85
N THR A 152 -11.00 20.04 34.26
CA THR A 152 -10.74 20.47 35.91
C THR A 152 -11.88 21.01 37.21
N GLY A 153 -11.79 21.30 38.70
CA GLY A 153 -12.81 21.88 39.97
C GLY A 153 -12.65 22.17 41.74
N ASP A 154 -13.55 22.74 42.82
CA ASP A 154 -13.43 23.20 44.48
C ASP A 154 -14.61 23.61 45.81
N PRO A 155 -14.52 23.96 47.29
CA PRO A 155 -15.52 24.15 48.69
C PRO A 155 -15.61 25.22 50.14
N GLN A 156 -16.38 25.16 51.43
CA GLN A 156 -16.64 26.17 52.82
C GLN A 156 -17.33 25.92 54.46
N SER A 157 -17.58 26.83 55.65
CA SER A 157 -18.06 26.72 57.29
C SER A 157 -18.81 27.80 58.50
N SER A 158 -19.03 27.72 59.99
CA SER A 158 -19.92 28.56 61.21
C SER A 158 -19.81 28.75 62.98
N GLU A 159 -20.75 29.28 64.03
CA GLU A 159 -20.72 29.82 65.65
C GLU A 159 -21.80 29.77 67.06
N LEU A 160 -21.76 30.45 68.40
CA LEU A 160 -22.65 30.44 69.84
C LEU A 160 -22.67 31.45 71.30
N ASP A 161 -23.46 31.42 72.55
CA ASP A 161 -23.61 32.38 73.94
C ASP A 161 -24.45 32.22 75.49
N LEU A 162 -24.40 32.99 76.78
CA LEU A 162 -25.34 33.11 78.20
C LEU A 162 -25.12 33.96 79.75
N LEU A 163 -26.02 34.17 80.91
CA LEU A 163 -25.90 34.79 82.48
C LEU A 163 -26.96 34.78 83.90
N ALA A 164 -27.08 35.69 85.08
CA ALA A 164 -27.55 35.61 86.70
C ALA A 164 -28.44 36.66 87.81
N GLU A 165 -28.55 36.68 89.30
CA GLU A 165 -29.49 37.48 90.45
C GLU A 165 -29.19 37.84 92.13
N ARG A 166 -29.83 38.80 93.06
CA ARG A 166 -30.02 39.01 94.69
C ARG A 166 -30.63 40.33 95.59
N ASN A 167 -31.36 40.31 96.84
CA ASN A 167 -31.15 41.13 98.26
C ASN A 167 -31.55 40.86 99.90
N HIS A 168 -32.12 41.61 100.98
CA HIS A 168 -32.26 41.14 102.52
C HIS A 168 -33.41 41.24 103.76
N LEU A 169 -33.49 42.09 104.89
CA LEU A 169 -34.34 42.13 106.25
C LEU A 169 -35.88 42.61 106.64
N ARG A 170 -36.67 43.72 107.04
CA ARG A 170 -36.79 45.13 107.70
C ARG A 170 -38.14 46.10 107.63
N GLU A 171 -39.43 45.82 108.05
CA GLU A 171 -40.85 46.40 107.89
C GLU A 171 -41.50 47.15 106.66
N LEU A 172 -41.67 48.49 106.60
CA LEU A 172 -41.85 49.13 105.26
C LEU A 172 -40.65 48.72 104.40
N PHE A 173 -39.44 48.72 104.99
CA PHE A 173 -38.33 48.04 104.34
C PHE A 173 -38.50 46.48 104.28
N MET A 174 -39.38 45.76 105.01
CA MET A 174 -39.73 44.33 104.72
C MET A 174 -40.51 44.18 103.43
N GLN A 175 -41.32 45.18 103.13
CA GLN A 175 -42.29 45.20 102.05
C GLN A 175 -41.74 45.94 100.81
N LEU A 176 -40.62 46.66 100.94
CA LEU A 176 -39.87 47.24 99.82
C LEU A 176 -39.11 46.17 99.04
N PRO A 177 -39.22 46.13 97.70
CA PRO A 177 -38.45 45.22 96.85
C PRO A 177 -36.97 45.64 96.65
N ALA A 178 -36.54 46.79 97.16
CA ALA A 178 -35.15 47.27 97.12
C ALA A 178 -34.36 46.85 98.37
N ALA A 179 -33.04 46.69 98.28
CA ALA A 179 -32.13 46.21 99.33
C ALA A 179 -31.53 47.33 100.18
N ILE A 180 -31.28 47.10 101.46
CA ILE A 180 -30.93 48.15 102.43
C ILE A 180 -30.16 47.50 103.59
N GLY A 181 -29.40 48.27 104.37
CA GLY A 181 -28.93 47.91 105.70
C GLY A 181 -28.30 49.06 106.48
N VAL A 182 -27.93 48.84 107.75
CA VAL A 182 -27.08 49.75 108.53
C VAL A 182 -26.06 48.94 109.31
N MET A 183 -24.80 49.29 109.08
CA MET A 183 -23.66 48.85 109.87
C MET A 183 -23.30 49.96 110.86
N SER A 184 -22.88 49.63 112.09
CA SER A 184 -22.42 50.59 113.10
C SER A 184 -20.98 50.33 113.54
N GLY A 185 -20.30 51.41 113.95
CA GLY A 185 -18.91 51.40 114.38
C GLY A 185 -17.89 51.14 113.26
N PRO A 186 -16.59 51.31 113.55
CA PRO A 186 -15.52 51.27 112.54
C PRO A 186 -15.25 49.87 111.95
N GLU A 187 -15.71 48.81 112.61
CA GLU A 187 -15.64 47.42 112.11
C GLU A 187 -16.86 47.04 111.25
N HIS A 188 -17.71 48.02 110.92
CA HIS A 188 -18.93 47.88 110.11
C HIS A 188 -19.80 46.68 110.56
N ARG A 189 -20.22 46.69 111.83
CA ARG A 189 -21.01 45.59 112.41
C ARG A 189 -22.49 45.74 112.08
N TRP A 190 -23.12 44.67 111.60
CA TRP A 190 -24.54 44.69 111.21
C TRP A 190 -25.47 45.00 112.39
N THR A 191 -26.16 46.13 112.32
CA THR A 191 -27.35 46.39 113.17
C THR A 191 -28.65 46.01 112.45
N PHE A 192 -28.65 45.96 111.10
CA PHE A 192 -29.89 45.94 110.29
C PHE A 192 -29.66 45.73 108.76
N VAL A 193 -30.68 45.21 108.02
CA VAL A 193 -30.75 44.93 106.54
C VAL A 193 -32.24 45.03 105.98
N ASN A 194 -32.61 44.91 104.67
CA ASN A 194 -34.06 44.80 104.22
C ASN A 194 -34.41 43.87 102.97
N PRO A 195 -35.58 43.19 102.88
CA PRO A 195 -35.95 42.08 101.98
C PRO A 195 -36.52 42.63 100.71
N ALA A 196 -35.53 42.98 99.92
CA ALA A 196 -35.66 43.06 98.51
C ALA A 196 -36.07 41.72 97.85
N TYR A 197 -35.66 41.49 96.60
CA TYR A 197 -35.76 40.17 95.92
C TYR A 197 -35.19 39.04 96.82
N VAL A 198 -34.23 39.40 97.67
CA VAL A 198 -33.57 38.71 98.82
C VAL A 198 -32.95 37.36 98.67
N ARG A 199 -33.45 36.54 97.78
CA ARG A 199 -33.20 35.11 97.83
C ARG A 199 -31.67 34.73 97.90
N ALA A 200 -30.76 35.61 97.43
CA ALA A 200 -29.45 35.20 96.87
C ALA A 200 -28.10 35.86 97.38
N VAL A 201 -27.87 36.00 98.70
CA VAL A 201 -26.54 35.75 99.31
C VAL A 201 -26.66 34.55 100.24
N GLY A 202 -27.78 33.82 100.15
CA GLY A 202 -27.94 32.48 100.67
C GLY A 202 -27.64 32.31 102.16
N ARG A 203 -27.94 33.30 103.01
CA ARG A 203 -27.85 33.17 104.48
C ARG A 203 -29.24 32.82 105.04
N GLY A 204 -29.33 31.74 105.82
CA GLY A 204 -30.60 31.11 106.20
C GLY A 204 -31.50 31.90 107.18
N SER A 205 -30.99 32.96 107.81
CA SER A 205 -31.78 33.94 108.56
C SER A 205 -30.98 35.22 108.80
N ASP A 206 -31.67 36.28 109.19
CA ASP A 206 -31.11 37.55 109.66
C ASP A 206 -30.11 37.38 110.81
N LYS A 207 -30.37 36.43 111.71
CA LYS A 207 -29.52 36.06 112.85
C LYS A 207 -28.12 35.57 112.46
N ALA A 208 -27.89 35.19 111.19
CA ALA A 208 -26.56 34.83 110.70
C ALA A 208 -25.68 36.06 110.41
N LEU A 209 -26.29 37.25 110.24
CA LEU A 209 -25.61 38.50 109.91
C LEU A 209 -25.56 39.46 111.11
N LEU A 210 -26.67 39.63 111.82
CA LEU A 210 -26.82 40.60 112.90
C LEU A 210 -25.73 40.46 113.98
N GLY A 211 -25.08 41.58 114.32
CA GLY A 211 -24.00 41.69 115.30
C GLY A 211 -22.58 41.41 114.77
N LYS A 212 -22.43 40.77 113.61
CA LYS A 212 -21.13 40.42 113.02
C LYS A 212 -20.51 41.56 112.20
N PRO A 213 -19.17 41.65 112.08
CA PRO A 213 -18.50 42.52 111.10
C PRO A 213 -18.77 42.03 109.67
N ILE A 214 -18.84 42.95 108.70
CA ILE A 214 -19.03 42.56 107.30
C ILE A 214 -17.96 41.56 106.82
N ARG A 215 -16.69 41.75 107.21
CA ARG A 215 -15.53 40.89 106.88
C ARG A 215 -15.62 39.46 107.41
N GLU A 216 -16.47 39.19 108.41
CA GLU A 216 -16.72 37.85 108.97
C GLU A 216 -17.98 37.21 108.37
N SER A 217 -19.00 38.03 108.08
CA SER A 217 -20.26 37.55 107.47
C SER A 217 -20.16 37.28 105.95
N LEU A 218 -19.24 37.98 105.29
CA LEU A 218 -18.98 38.00 103.84
C LEU A 218 -17.45 38.09 103.56
N PRO A 219 -16.62 37.13 104.01
CA PRO A 219 -15.17 37.16 103.77
C PRO A 219 -14.78 37.16 102.28
N GLU A 220 -15.66 36.70 101.39
CA GLU A 220 -15.47 36.61 99.94
C GLU A 220 -15.26 37.97 99.23
N LEU A 221 -15.64 39.10 99.86
CA LEU A 221 -15.42 40.45 99.32
C LEU A 221 -13.95 40.93 99.39
N LYS A 222 -13.06 40.18 100.04
CA LYS A 222 -11.65 40.56 100.24
C LYS A 222 -10.91 40.68 98.90
N GLY A 223 -10.33 41.86 98.65
CA GLY A 223 -9.59 42.16 97.42
C GLY A 223 -10.46 42.62 96.23
N GLN A 224 -11.78 42.75 96.42
CA GLN A 224 -12.69 43.30 95.39
C GLN A 224 -12.90 44.83 95.50
N GLY A 225 -12.30 45.51 96.49
CA GLY A 225 -12.39 46.97 96.68
C GLY A 225 -13.55 47.47 97.56
N PHE A 226 -14.53 46.62 97.87
CA PHE A 226 -15.72 47.04 98.62
C PHE A 226 -15.46 47.31 100.11
N PHE A 227 -14.45 46.67 100.71
CA PHE A 227 -14.05 47.01 102.09
C PHE A 227 -13.34 48.36 102.12
N GLU A 228 -12.48 48.61 101.15
CA GLU A 228 -11.71 49.83 100.99
C GLU A 228 -12.66 51.04 100.82
N LEU A 229 -13.72 50.89 100.01
CA LEU A 229 -14.80 51.89 99.86
C LEU A 229 -15.58 52.15 101.17
N LEU A 230 -15.91 51.12 101.96
CA LEU A 230 -16.57 51.30 103.25
C LEU A 230 -15.66 52.00 104.28
N ASP A 231 -14.38 51.66 104.29
CA ASP A 231 -13.37 52.27 105.15
C ASP A 231 -13.13 53.75 104.78
N GLU A 232 -13.27 54.14 103.51
CA GLU A 232 -13.27 55.54 103.08
C GLU A 232 -14.55 56.28 103.49
N VAL A 233 -15.74 55.73 103.21
CA VAL A 233 -17.03 56.37 103.55
C VAL A 233 -17.17 56.62 105.05
N TYR A 234 -16.72 55.68 105.90
CA TYR A 234 -16.79 55.85 107.36
C TYR A 234 -15.84 56.95 107.88
N ARG A 235 -14.61 57.01 107.34
CA ARG A 235 -13.60 58.01 107.77
C ARG A 235 -13.86 59.41 107.19
N GLY A 236 -14.26 59.49 105.93
CA GLY A 236 -14.52 60.77 105.25
C GLY A 236 -15.91 61.34 105.50
N GLY A 237 -16.91 60.48 105.76
CA GLY A 237 -18.30 60.89 105.96
C GLY A 237 -18.96 61.49 104.72
N VAL A 238 -18.46 61.14 103.53
CA VAL A 238 -19.02 61.49 102.20
C VAL A 238 -19.70 60.24 101.62
N PRO A 239 -20.92 60.33 101.06
CA PRO A 239 -21.59 59.17 100.46
C PRO A 239 -20.97 58.77 99.12
N PHE A 240 -20.92 57.47 98.85
CA PHE A 240 -20.55 56.90 97.54
C PHE A 240 -21.78 56.29 96.86
N VAL A 241 -21.94 56.50 95.55
CA VAL A 241 -23.00 55.89 94.73
C VAL A 241 -22.34 55.08 93.61
N GLY A 242 -22.60 53.77 93.58
CA GLY A 242 -22.18 52.86 92.52
C GLY A 242 -23.35 52.54 91.59
N THR A 243 -23.15 52.66 90.28
CA THR A 243 -24.14 52.33 89.24
C THR A 243 -23.61 51.19 88.39
N GLU A 244 -24.42 50.14 88.17
CA GLU A 244 -24.09 48.94 87.40
C GLU A 244 -22.75 48.26 87.83
N MET A 245 -22.45 48.26 89.13
CA MET A 245 -21.22 47.72 89.73
C MET A 245 -21.28 46.19 89.92
N LYS A 246 -20.15 45.50 89.69
CA LYS A 246 -20.02 44.03 89.74
C LYS A 246 -19.53 43.50 91.10
N VAL A 247 -20.07 42.37 91.57
CA VAL A 247 -19.72 41.68 92.84
C VAL A 247 -19.79 40.15 92.68
N ASN A 248 -18.98 39.38 93.44
CA ASN A 248 -19.04 37.89 93.53
C ASN A 248 -19.41 37.38 94.96
N LEU A 249 -20.39 36.46 95.13
CA LEU A 249 -20.97 36.02 96.43
C LEU A 249 -21.40 34.52 96.52
N ASP A 250 -21.10 33.79 97.62
CA ASP A 250 -21.43 32.34 97.84
C ASP A 250 -22.78 32.13 98.58
N ARG A 251 -23.50 31.03 98.29
CA ARG A 251 -24.90 30.78 98.72
C ARG A 251 -25.13 29.32 99.13
N GLY A 252 -25.42 29.09 100.42
CA GLY A 252 -25.75 27.75 100.93
C GLY A 252 -24.62 27.02 101.65
N ALA A 253 -23.47 27.67 101.86
CA ALA A 253 -22.31 27.15 102.61
C ALA A 253 -21.65 25.90 102.00
N SER A 254 -21.67 25.78 100.68
CA SER A 254 -20.91 24.78 99.91
C SER A 254 -19.57 25.31 99.37
N GLY A 255 -19.39 26.63 99.24
CA GLY A 255 -18.09 27.27 99.02
C GLY A 255 -17.79 27.79 97.61
N GLN A 256 -18.79 28.25 96.82
CA GLN A 256 -18.56 28.79 95.46
C GLN A 256 -19.42 30.05 95.15
N PRO A 257 -18.83 31.15 94.65
CA PRO A 257 -19.55 32.41 94.43
C PRO A 257 -20.08 32.67 93.00
N GLU A 258 -21.13 33.50 92.91
CA GLU A 258 -21.85 33.89 91.68
C GLU A 258 -21.70 35.42 91.38
N GLU A 259 -21.77 35.84 90.11
CA GLU A 259 -21.56 37.22 89.62
C GLU A 259 -22.85 38.04 89.46
N ALA A 260 -22.90 39.27 90.00
CA ALA A 260 -24.09 40.14 90.01
C ALA A 260 -23.80 41.62 89.63
N PHE A 261 -24.82 42.37 89.18
CA PHE A 261 -24.77 43.82 88.88
C PHE A 261 -25.73 44.66 89.74
N PHE A 262 -25.17 45.59 90.53
CA PHE A 262 -25.92 46.43 91.49
C PHE A 262 -25.84 47.93 91.22
N ASN A 263 -26.97 48.61 91.44
CA ASN A 263 -27.00 50.06 91.72
C ASN A 263 -27.08 50.24 93.24
N PHE A 264 -26.14 50.91 93.89
CA PHE A 264 -26.12 51.07 95.34
C PHE A 264 -25.59 52.43 95.83
N ILE A 265 -25.93 52.78 97.07
CA ILE A 265 -25.43 53.93 97.82
C ILE A 265 -24.92 53.49 99.19
N TYR A 266 -23.76 53.99 99.58
CA TYR A 266 -23.24 53.97 100.95
C TYR A 266 -23.41 55.37 101.55
N GLN A 267 -24.38 55.52 102.45
CA GLN A 267 -24.78 56.77 103.08
C GLN A 267 -24.27 56.81 104.53
N PRO A 268 -23.35 57.71 104.91
CA PRO A 268 -22.85 57.79 106.27
C PRO A 268 -23.93 58.28 107.24
N VAL A 269 -24.28 57.46 108.22
CA VAL A 269 -25.21 57.76 109.31
C VAL A 269 -24.44 58.46 110.41
N ARG A 270 -24.92 59.63 110.85
CA ARG A 270 -24.24 60.48 111.84
C ARG A 270 -25.03 60.52 113.14
N ASN A 271 -24.31 60.47 114.27
CA ASN A 271 -24.89 60.65 115.59
C ASN A 271 -25.29 62.12 115.84
N GLN A 272 -25.92 62.39 116.97
CA GLN A 272 -26.35 63.75 117.36
C GLN A 272 -25.18 64.74 117.56
N ALA A 273 -23.93 64.28 117.64
CA ALA A 273 -22.72 65.10 117.65
C ALA A 273 -22.09 65.29 116.24
N GLY A 274 -22.76 64.82 115.18
CA GLY A 274 -22.34 64.98 113.79
C GLY A 274 -21.24 64.01 113.31
N ALA A 275 -20.65 63.22 114.21
CA ALA A 275 -19.67 62.19 113.87
C ALA A 275 -20.36 60.98 113.22
N VAL A 276 -19.65 60.27 112.34
CA VAL A 276 -20.18 59.06 111.68
C VAL A 276 -20.30 57.94 112.72
N GLU A 277 -21.52 57.43 112.89
CA GLU A 277 -21.88 56.34 113.80
C GLU A 277 -22.02 55.00 113.06
N GLY A 278 -22.31 55.07 111.76
CA GLY A 278 -22.53 53.91 110.90
C GLY A 278 -22.65 54.25 109.41
N ILE A 279 -22.92 53.24 108.60
CA ILE A 279 -23.21 53.38 107.16
C ILE A 279 -24.56 52.71 106.87
N PHE A 280 -25.49 53.50 106.33
CA PHE A 280 -26.71 53.03 105.69
C PHE A 280 -26.39 52.63 104.25
N VAL A 281 -26.69 51.39 103.90
CA VAL A 281 -26.61 50.88 102.52
C VAL A 281 -28.01 50.90 101.94
N HIS A 282 -28.17 51.29 100.68
CA HIS A 282 -29.33 50.93 99.86
C HIS A 282 -28.84 50.48 98.49
N ALA A 283 -29.34 49.36 97.98
CA ALA A 283 -28.96 48.74 96.73
C ALA A 283 -30.20 48.20 96.00
N VAL A 284 -30.18 48.20 94.67
CA VAL A 284 -31.16 47.53 93.82
C VAL A 284 -30.35 46.71 92.83
N GLU A 285 -30.66 45.43 92.75
CA GLU A 285 -30.04 44.63 91.69
C GLU A 285 -30.71 44.97 90.36
N VAL A 286 -29.87 45.15 89.35
CA VAL A 286 -30.28 45.46 87.98
C VAL A 286 -29.81 44.40 86.99
N THR A 287 -29.33 43.23 87.45
CA THR A 287 -28.79 42.16 86.60
C THR A 287 -29.76 41.74 85.50
N ASP A 288 -31.02 41.39 85.80
CA ASP A 288 -32.04 41.11 84.76
C ASP A 288 -32.19 42.27 83.77
N HIS A 289 -32.15 43.51 84.24
CA HIS A 289 -32.32 44.71 83.41
C HIS A 289 -31.10 44.99 82.52
N VAL A 290 -29.89 44.79 83.04
CA VAL A 290 -28.60 44.94 82.36
C VAL A 290 -28.38 43.80 81.36
N LEU A 291 -28.76 42.56 81.72
CA LEU A 291 -28.72 41.41 80.83
C LEU A 291 -29.77 41.52 79.72
N ALA A 292 -31.00 41.95 80.03
CA ALA A 292 -32.01 42.22 79.01
C ALA A 292 -31.55 43.31 78.04
N ARG A 293 -31.01 44.43 78.55
CA ARG A 293 -30.48 45.53 77.73
C ARG A 293 -29.33 45.05 76.83
N ARG A 294 -28.30 44.40 77.40
CA ARG A 294 -27.17 43.82 76.64
C ARG A 294 -27.62 42.76 75.62
N THR A 295 -28.62 41.95 75.94
CA THR A 295 -29.15 40.92 75.02
C THR A 295 -29.91 41.58 73.85
N MET A 296 -30.65 42.64 74.10
CA MET A 296 -31.34 43.42 73.07
C MET A 296 -30.33 44.09 72.12
N GLU A 297 -29.34 44.81 72.68
CA GLU A 297 -28.24 45.46 71.94
C GLU A 297 -27.46 44.45 71.05
N LYS A 298 -27.17 43.26 71.59
CA LYS A 298 -26.47 42.17 70.90
C LYS A 298 -27.30 41.58 69.76
N ASN A 299 -28.61 41.40 69.95
CA ASN A 299 -29.51 40.86 68.93
C ASN A 299 -29.77 41.86 67.80
N GLU A 300 -29.97 43.15 68.10
CA GLU A 300 -30.14 44.21 67.10
C GLU A 300 -28.88 44.35 66.23
N THR A 301 -27.71 44.39 66.87
CA THR A 301 -26.41 44.42 66.18
C THR A 301 -26.23 43.20 65.27
N ARG A 302 -26.57 41.99 65.74
CA ARG A 302 -26.46 40.75 64.98
C ARG A 302 -27.42 40.71 63.77
N LEU A 303 -28.65 41.20 63.93
CA LEU A 303 -29.63 41.32 62.82
C LEU A 303 -29.14 42.28 61.74
N ARG A 304 -28.65 43.46 62.13
CA ARG A 304 -28.11 44.46 61.21
C ARG A 304 -26.90 43.94 60.43
N LEU A 305 -25.94 43.32 61.13
CA LEU A 305 -24.77 42.70 60.50
C LEU A 305 -25.16 41.59 59.50
N ALA A 306 -26.18 40.78 59.80
CA ALA A 306 -26.67 39.76 58.89
C ALA A 306 -27.29 40.35 57.60
N GLN A 307 -28.03 41.47 57.71
CA GLN A 307 -28.62 42.16 56.55
C GLN A 307 -27.54 42.76 55.64
N THR A 308 -26.56 43.46 56.21
CA THR A 308 -25.43 44.05 55.47
C THR A 308 -24.56 42.96 54.82
N ALA A 309 -24.22 41.89 55.56
CA ALA A 309 -23.37 40.81 55.07
C ALA A 309 -24.03 39.98 53.94
N ALA A 310 -25.35 39.78 54.02
CA ALA A 310 -26.12 39.13 52.96
C ALA A 310 -26.38 40.04 51.74
N GLN A 311 -25.94 41.31 51.79
CA GLN A 311 -26.23 42.34 50.79
C GLN A 311 -27.72 42.42 50.46
N ILE A 312 -28.57 42.48 51.49
CA ILE A 312 -30.03 42.57 51.34
C ILE A 312 -30.47 44.04 51.41
N GLY A 313 -30.96 44.57 50.29
CA GLY A 313 -31.61 45.87 50.27
C GLY A 313 -33.08 45.75 50.67
N THR A 314 -33.45 46.08 51.92
CA THR A 314 -34.85 46.13 52.35
C THR A 314 -35.56 47.42 51.93
N TRP A 315 -36.88 47.32 51.71
CA TRP A 315 -37.78 48.44 51.46
C TRP A 315 -39.12 48.27 52.19
N GLU A 316 -39.72 49.40 52.57
CA GLU A 316 -41.13 49.50 52.96
C GLU A 316 -41.86 50.46 52.03
N TRP A 317 -43.06 50.06 51.63
CA TRP A 317 -43.95 50.87 50.80
C TRP A 317 -45.36 50.95 51.40
N ASP A 318 -45.79 52.18 51.61
CA ASP A 318 -47.14 52.61 51.93
C ASP A 318 -47.77 53.24 50.68
N PRO A 319 -48.85 52.66 50.12
CA PRO A 319 -49.59 53.23 48.98
C PRO A 319 -50.20 54.61 49.25
N ALA A 320 -50.43 54.99 50.51
CA ALA A 320 -50.85 56.34 50.90
C ALA A 320 -49.68 57.35 51.01
N GLY A 321 -48.44 56.90 50.80
CA GLY A 321 -47.25 57.73 50.68
C GLY A 321 -46.71 58.34 51.97
N LYS A 322 -47.23 57.97 53.14
CA LYS A 322 -46.87 58.57 54.44
C LYS A 322 -45.64 57.94 55.07
N ASN A 323 -45.38 56.65 54.82
CA ASN A 323 -44.33 55.91 55.54
C ASN A 323 -43.50 54.98 54.62
N ASN A 324 -42.86 55.56 53.61
CA ASN A 324 -41.97 54.86 52.66
C ASN A 324 -40.51 54.91 53.13
N SER A 325 -39.86 53.76 53.31
CA SER A 325 -38.45 53.67 53.72
C SER A 325 -37.63 52.71 52.85
N LEU A 326 -36.32 52.94 52.75
CA LEU A 326 -35.35 52.09 52.06
C LEU A 326 -34.12 51.94 52.96
N SER A 327 -33.50 50.77 52.98
CA SER A 327 -32.23 50.55 53.70
C SER A 327 -31.04 51.27 53.05
N SER A 328 -29.98 51.47 53.84
CA SER A 328 -28.65 51.89 53.38
C SER A 328 -28.13 51.03 52.22
N GLU A 329 -28.32 49.72 52.33
CA GLU A 329 -27.93 48.71 51.37
C GLU A 329 -28.68 48.88 50.05
N LEU A 330 -29.98 49.16 50.10
CA LEU A 330 -30.79 49.41 48.89
C LEU A 330 -30.47 50.75 48.23
N HIS A 331 -30.21 51.79 49.03
CA HIS A 331 -29.71 53.07 48.55
C HIS A 331 -28.38 52.93 47.79
N HIS A 332 -27.46 52.12 48.34
CA HIS A 332 -26.19 51.77 47.71
C HIS A 332 -26.36 50.92 46.44
N MET A 333 -27.26 49.92 46.42
CA MET A 333 -27.61 49.16 45.20
C MET A 333 -28.16 50.05 44.08
N PHE A 334 -28.99 51.02 44.43
CA PHE A 334 -29.62 51.91 43.44
C PHE A 334 -28.75 53.11 43.08
N GLY A 335 -27.61 53.35 43.76
CA GLY A 335 -26.82 54.56 43.58
C GLY A 335 -27.64 55.83 43.82
N THR A 336 -28.30 55.91 44.98
CA THR A 336 -29.15 57.03 45.42
C THR A 336 -28.93 57.33 46.91
N GLU A 337 -29.14 58.57 47.34
CA GLU A 337 -29.06 58.94 48.76
C GLU A 337 -30.44 58.97 49.43
N ALA A 338 -30.50 58.79 50.75
CA ALA A 338 -31.73 58.86 51.54
C ALA A 338 -32.38 60.25 51.55
N SER A 339 -31.55 61.29 51.37
CA SER A 339 -31.89 62.70 51.19
C SER A 339 -32.57 63.01 49.84
N ASP A 340 -32.44 62.14 48.83
CA ASP A 340 -32.84 62.44 47.45
C ASP A 340 -34.36 62.36 47.26
N PRO A 341 -35.06 63.48 46.94
CA PRO A 341 -36.51 63.48 46.72
C PRO A 341 -36.91 62.76 45.43
N GLU A 342 -36.02 62.67 44.44
CA GLU A 342 -36.29 62.06 43.14
C GLU A 342 -35.89 60.57 43.09
N ARG A 343 -35.42 59.98 44.20
CA ARG A 343 -34.88 58.61 44.28
C ARG A 343 -35.73 57.55 43.56
N VAL A 344 -37.06 57.64 43.65
CA VAL A 344 -37.99 56.69 43.01
C VAL A 344 -38.03 56.88 41.48
N GLN A 345 -37.97 58.12 41.00
CA GLN A 345 -37.89 58.45 39.58
C GLN A 345 -36.53 58.07 38.99
N LYS A 346 -35.45 58.26 39.76
CA LYS A 346 -34.07 57.81 39.42
C LYS A 346 -33.92 56.30 39.41
N TRP A 347 -34.68 55.57 40.24
CA TRP A 347 -34.80 54.12 40.13
C TRP A 347 -35.57 53.73 38.85
N MET A 348 -36.77 54.28 38.62
CA MET A 348 -37.58 53.97 37.43
C MET A 348 -36.86 54.25 36.11
N SER A 349 -36.06 55.31 36.01
CA SER A 349 -35.30 55.64 34.80
C SER A 349 -34.03 54.80 34.58
N ARG A 350 -33.64 53.98 35.56
CA ARG A 350 -32.51 53.04 35.49
C ARG A 350 -32.95 51.58 35.29
N VAL A 351 -34.22 51.25 35.44
CA VAL A 351 -34.76 49.94 35.02
C VAL A 351 -34.81 49.86 33.50
N PHE A 352 -34.51 48.70 32.91
CA PHE A 352 -34.54 48.54 31.46
C PHE A 352 -35.97 48.68 30.88
N PRO A 353 -36.15 49.35 29.72
CA PRO A 353 -37.48 49.64 29.16
C PRO A 353 -38.34 48.41 28.92
N GLU A 354 -37.75 47.27 28.52
CA GLU A 354 -38.49 46.02 28.29
C GLU A 354 -38.93 45.33 29.59
N ASP A 355 -38.25 45.61 30.72
CA ASP A 355 -38.57 45.01 32.02
C ASP A 355 -39.58 45.87 32.81
N MET A 356 -39.66 47.18 32.56
CA MET A 356 -40.58 48.07 33.26
C MET A 356 -42.07 47.67 33.22
N PRO A 357 -42.65 47.18 32.10
CA PRO A 357 -44.04 46.69 32.09
C PRO A 357 -44.27 45.53 33.07
N LYS A 358 -43.29 44.63 33.21
CA LYS A 358 -43.32 43.50 34.17
C LYS A 358 -43.22 43.99 35.61
N VAL A 359 -42.33 44.96 35.88
CA VAL A 359 -42.19 45.59 37.21
C VAL A 359 -43.50 46.29 37.61
N GLN A 360 -44.09 47.08 36.71
CA GLN A 360 -45.37 47.77 36.95
C GLN A 360 -46.53 46.80 37.17
N ALA A 361 -46.62 45.73 36.38
CA ALA A 361 -47.64 44.69 36.56
C ALA A 361 -47.53 44.01 37.93
N ALA A 362 -46.32 43.61 38.34
CA ALA A 362 -46.09 43.00 39.65
C ALA A 362 -46.42 43.95 40.82
N MET A 363 -46.08 45.24 40.70
CA MET A 363 -46.46 46.25 41.71
C MET A 363 -47.97 46.45 41.80
N GLN A 364 -48.70 46.47 40.68
CA GLN A 364 -50.17 46.55 40.66
C GLN A 364 -50.84 45.28 41.21
N GLU A 365 -50.26 44.10 40.95
CA GLU A 365 -50.72 42.84 41.52
C GLU A 365 -50.51 42.80 43.04
N SER A 366 -49.38 43.32 43.53
CA SER A 366 -49.02 43.36 44.95
C SER A 366 -50.05 44.06 45.85
N LEU A 367 -50.74 45.08 45.32
CA LEU A 367 -51.81 45.77 46.04
C LEU A 367 -53.01 44.85 46.31
N LYS A 368 -53.31 43.95 45.36
CA LYS A 368 -54.43 43.00 45.38
C LYS A 368 -54.09 41.73 46.16
N THR A 369 -52.97 41.09 45.82
CA THR A 369 -52.56 39.79 46.38
C THR A 369 -51.83 39.92 47.71
N GLY A 370 -51.28 41.09 48.00
CA GLY A 370 -50.38 41.30 49.12
C GLY A 370 -48.98 40.72 48.93
N PHE A 371 -48.58 40.38 47.69
CA PHE A 371 -47.31 39.74 47.36
C PHE A 371 -46.75 40.24 46.01
N GLN A 372 -45.43 40.43 45.92
CA GLN A 372 -44.73 40.60 44.64
C GLN A 372 -43.41 39.84 44.60
N GLU A 373 -43.07 39.31 43.43
CA GLU A 373 -41.80 38.65 43.14
C GLU A 373 -41.44 38.84 41.66
N PHE A 374 -40.29 39.44 41.38
CA PHE A 374 -39.83 39.66 40.01
C PHE A 374 -38.32 39.89 39.91
N GLU A 375 -37.72 39.37 38.83
CA GLU A 375 -36.37 39.75 38.37
C GLU A 375 -36.46 40.86 37.31
N TYR A 376 -35.57 41.85 37.36
CA TYR A 376 -35.45 42.94 36.39
C TYR A 376 -33.99 43.35 36.19
N ARG A 377 -33.66 43.90 35.02
CA ARG A 377 -32.37 44.52 34.71
C ARG A 377 -32.36 45.99 35.14
N TYR A 378 -31.22 46.41 35.67
CA TYR A 378 -30.98 47.75 36.18
C TYR A 378 -29.65 48.29 35.67
N GLN A 379 -29.60 49.56 35.29
CA GLN A 379 -28.39 50.24 34.84
C GLN A 379 -27.77 51.01 36.01
N ASP A 380 -26.80 50.38 36.67
CA ASP A 380 -26.00 51.02 37.71
C ASP A 380 -25.02 52.03 37.06
N PRO A 381 -24.98 53.31 37.51
CA PRO A 381 -24.09 54.33 36.95
C PRO A 381 -22.60 54.03 37.07
N GLN A 382 -22.18 53.22 38.04
CA GLN A 382 -20.79 52.85 38.31
C GLN A 382 -20.49 51.39 37.94
N ARG A 383 -21.45 50.49 38.18
CA ARG A 383 -21.27 49.03 38.09
C ARG A 383 -21.86 48.37 36.84
N GLY A 384 -22.41 49.17 35.92
CA GLY A 384 -22.93 48.74 34.63
C GLY A 384 -24.29 48.02 34.73
N LEU A 385 -24.53 47.10 33.79
CA LEU A 385 -25.73 46.25 33.82
C LEU A 385 -25.73 45.37 35.07
N ARG A 386 -26.82 45.46 35.83
CA ARG A 386 -27.14 44.63 37.01
C ARG A 386 -28.45 43.87 36.77
N TRP A 387 -28.59 42.72 37.40
CA TRP A 387 -29.86 42.01 37.56
C TRP A 387 -30.27 42.05 39.01
N PHE A 388 -31.46 42.57 39.28
CA PHE A 388 -32.04 42.64 40.62
C PHE A 388 -33.25 41.71 40.73
N TYR A 389 -33.32 40.98 41.86
CA TYR A 389 -34.47 40.18 42.26
C TYR A 389 -35.19 40.90 43.40
N CYS A 390 -36.44 41.30 43.17
CA CYS A 390 -37.31 41.89 44.18
C CYS A 390 -38.31 40.84 44.71
N LYS A 391 -38.53 40.81 46.02
CA LYS A 391 -39.58 39.99 46.67
C LYS A 391 -40.18 40.75 47.85
N GLY A 392 -41.49 40.87 47.94
CA GLY A 392 -42.16 41.58 49.04
C GLY A 392 -43.54 41.04 49.39
N ARG A 393 -44.00 41.34 50.60
CA ARG A 393 -45.31 40.91 51.14
C ARG A 393 -45.93 41.98 52.05
N LYS A 394 -47.25 41.94 52.24
CA LYS A 394 -47.95 42.76 53.24
C LYS A 394 -47.54 42.42 54.68
N PHE A 395 -47.59 43.39 55.57
CA PHE A 395 -47.27 43.23 56.99
C PHE A 395 -48.54 43.03 57.84
N SER A 396 -48.54 42.04 58.74
CA SER A 396 -49.76 41.45 59.32
C SER A 396 -50.58 42.30 60.31
N GLN A 397 -50.21 43.58 60.52
CA GLN A 397 -50.93 44.51 61.40
C GLN A 397 -51.54 45.72 60.64
N ASP A 398 -51.27 45.86 59.35
CA ASP A 398 -51.71 47.00 58.54
C ASP A 398 -51.89 46.54 57.08
N GLU A 399 -53.15 46.35 56.65
CA GLU A 399 -53.49 45.78 55.33
C GLU A 399 -53.01 46.62 54.13
N SER A 400 -52.52 47.84 54.39
CA SER A 400 -52.02 48.78 53.38
C SER A 400 -50.52 48.62 53.08
N ARG A 401 -49.69 48.25 54.07
CA ARG A 401 -48.22 48.35 53.98
C ARG A 401 -47.54 47.07 53.48
N LEU A 402 -46.61 47.22 52.54
CA LEU A 402 -45.76 46.14 52.04
C LEU A 402 -44.31 46.33 52.52
N PHE A 403 -43.68 45.22 52.93
CA PHE A 403 -42.25 45.11 53.22
C PHE A 403 -41.61 44.11 52.25
N GLY A 404 -40.40 44.39 51.78
CA GLY A 404 -39.67 43.44 50.93
C GLY A 404 -38.16 43.64 50.88
N ILE A 405 -37.54 42.83 50.04
CA ILE A 405 -36.12 42.76 49.77
C ILE A 405 -35.82 42.96 48.29
N VAL A 406 -34.61 43.42 48.01
CA VAL A 406 -33.94 43.36 46.71
C VAL A 406 -32.57 42.71 46.90
N LEU A 407 -32.18 41.86 45.94
CA LEU A 407 -30.89 41.16 45.87
C LEU A 407 -30.22 41.42 44.52
N ASP A 408 -28.91 41.67 44.50
CA ASP A 408 -28.10 41.57 43.27
C ASP A 408 -27.89 40.09 42.92
N ILE A 409 -28.34 39.69 41.74
CA ILE A 409 -28.25 38.33 41.19
C ILE A 409 -27.45 38.30 39.87
N THR A 410 -26.69 39.36 39.58
CA THR A 410 -25.93 39.52 38.31
C THR A 410 -24.92 38.40 38.11
N GLU A 411 -24.15 38.06 39.14
CA GLU A 411 -23.17 36.95 39.11
C GLU A 411 -23.87 35.61 38.82
N ARG A 412 -25.01 35.33 39.48
CA ARG A 412 -25.82 34.13 39.23
C ARG A 412 -26.27 34.03 37.76
N LYS A 413 -26.65 35.16 37.15
CA LYS A 413 -27.04 35.20 35.72
C LYS A 413 -25.84 34.97 34.80
N GLN A 414 -24.71 35.63 35.06
CA GLN A 414 -23.47 35.49 34.28
C GLN A 414 -22.92 34.06 34.32
N ILE A 415 -22.91 33.41 35.48
CA ILE A 415 -22.47 32.00 35.63
C ILE A 415 -23.40 31.06 34.84
N ALA A 416 -24.73 31.25 34.93
CA ALA A 416 -25.69 30.43 34.19
C ALA A 416 -25.55 30.57 32.66
N GLU A 417 -25.28 31.78 32.17
CA GLU A 417 -25.05 32.05 30.75
C GLU A 417 -23.70 31.47 30.26
N ALA A 418 -22.62 31.65 31.04
CA ALA A 418 -21.32 31.06 30.73
C ALA A 418 -21.37 29.52 30.68
N LEU A 419 -22.07 28.89 31.64
CA LEU A 419 -22.26 27.43 31.66
C LEU A 419 -23.05 26.93 30.45
N ARG A 420 -24.11 27.64 30.05
CA ARG A 420 -24.89 27.32 28.83
C ARG A 420 -24.03 27.42 27.57
N ASN A 421 -23.23 28.47 27.44
CA ASN A 421 -22.36 28.66 26.27
C ASN A 421 -21.28 27.57 26.19
N ALA A 422 -20.65 27.21 27.32
CA ALA A 422 -19.67 26.13 27.38
C ALA A 422 -20.28 24.75 27.08
N HIS A 423 -21.54 24.50 27.47
CA HIS A 423 -22.25 23.27 27.13
C HIS A 423 -22.47 23.13 25.62
N ASN A 424 -22.97 24.19 24.98
CA ASN A 424 -23.19 24.22 23.52
C ASN A 424 -21.87 24.05 22.73
N GLU A 425 -20.78 24.68 23.18
CA GLU A 425 -19.45 24.55 22.57
C GLU A 425 -18.92 23.11 22.68
N LEU A 426 -19.13 22.45 23.82
CA LEU A 426 -18.76 21.05 24.04
C LEU A 426 -19.58 20.12 23.13
N GLU A 427 -20.89 20.33 23.01
CA GLU A 427 -21.76 19.53 22.16
C GLU A 427 -21.32 19.58 20.68
N SER A 428 -21.07 20.78 20.15
CA SER A 428 -20.57 20.96 18.77
C SER A 428 -19.28 20.17 18.53
N ARG A 429 -18.31 20.25 19.45
CA ARG A 429 -17.03 19.52 19.34
C ARG A 429 -17.19 18.01 19.45
N VAL A 430 -18.16 17.51 20.23
CA VAL A 430 -18.46 16.07 20.31
C VAL A 430 -19.07 15.59 18.98
N GLN A 431 -19.98 16.36 18.38
CA GLN A 431 -20.56 16.04 17.07
C GLN A 431 -19.48 16.04 15.96
N GLU A 432 -18.66 17.10 15.88
CA GLU A 432 -17.52 17.20 14.94
C GLU A 432 -16.57 16.00 15.07
N ARG A 433 -16.14 15.67 16.30
CA ARG A 433 -15.18 14.58 16.53
C ARG A 433 -15.78 13.20 16.26
N THR A 434 -17.08 13.02 16.50
CA THR A 434 -17.79 11.78 16.15
C THR A 434 -17.86 11.59 14.64
N ALA A 435 -18.17 12.66 13.89
CA ALA A 435 -18.17 12.64 12.43
C ALA A 435 -16.76 12.36 11.84
N GLU A 436 -15.70 12.95 12.41
CA GLU A 436 -14.32 12.68 11.98
C GLU A 436 -13.92 11.21 12.22
N LEU A 437 -14.27 10.64 13.38
CA LEU A 437 -13.97 9.24 13.72
C LEU A 437 -14.74 8.26 12.82
N GLN A 438 -16.01 8.56 12.53
CA GLN A 438 -16.80 7.79 11.57
C GLN A 438 -16.15 7.81 10.18
N ARG A 439 -15.82 9.00 9.66
CA ARG A 439 -15.20 9.14 8.33
C ARG A 439 -13.85 8.44 8.22
N ARG A 440 -13.00 8.50 9.27
CA ARG A 440 -11.73 7.72 9.32
C ARG A 440 -11.97 6.21 9.32
N THR A 441 -13.03 5.74 9.96
CA THR A 441 -13.39 4.31 10.01
C THR A 441 -13.86 3.83 8.63
N GLU A 442 -14.67 4.63 7.95
CA GLU A 442 -15.11 4.40 6.57
C GLU A 442 -13.94 4.44 5.57
N GLU A 443 -13.03 5.42 5.69
CA GLU A 443 -11.80 5.50 4.87
C GLU A 443 -10.92 4.24 5.00
N VAL A 444 -10.72 3.73 6.23
CA VAL A 444 -9.95 2.50 6.47
C VAL A 444 -10.67 1.26 5.92
N SER A 445 -12.00 1.19 6.06
CA SER A 445 -12.81 0.11 5.50
C SER A 445 -12.73 0.08 3.97
N ALA A 446 -12.90 1.23 3.32
CA ALA A 446 -12.80 1.35 1.86
C ALA A 446 -11.40 0.99 1.34
N GLN A 447 -10.33 1.35 2.06
CA GLN A 447 -8.97 0.92 1.71
C GLN A 447 -8.78 -0.61 1.82
N ALA A 448 -9.43 -1.26 2.78
CA ALA A 448 -9.43 -2.73 2.89
C ALA A 448 -10.23 -3.41 1.76
N GLU A 449 -11.35 -2.81 1.32
CA GLU A 449 -12.14 -3.31 0.18
C GLU A 449 -11.40 -3.18 -1.15
N LEU A 450 -10.63 -2.11 -1.39
CA LEU A 450 -9.80 -1.94 -2.59
C LEU A 450 -8.80 -3.10 -2.77
N LEU A 451 -8.31 -3.70 -1.69
CA LEU A 451 -7.44 -4.89 -1.75
C LEU A 451 -8.20 -6.17 -2.11
N ASN A 452 -9.50 -6.28 -1.81
CA ASN A 452 -10.35 -7.41 -2.20
C ASN A 452 -10.83 -7.30 -3.66
N LEU A 453 -11.04 -6.07 -4.16
CA LEU A 453 -11.38 -5.79 -5.56
C LEU A 453 -10.24 -6.13 -6.53
N ALA A 454 -9.00 -6.28 -6.06
CA ALA A 454 -7.90 -6.75 -6.87
C ALA A 454 -8.15 -8.18 -7.41
N ASN A 455 -7.94 -8.37 -8.72
CA ASN A 455 -7.92 -9.69 -9.35
C ASN A 455 -6.62 -10.46 -9.08
N ASP A 456 -5.52 -9.75 -8.77
CA ASP A 456 -4.30 -10.37 -8.23
C ASP A 456 -4.60 -11.00 -6.86
N ALA A 457 -4.00 -12.17 -6.61
CA ALA A 457 -3.98 -12.77 -5.28
C ALA A 457 -2.97 -12.04 -4.41
N ILE A 458 -3.44 -11.42 -3.33
CA ILE A 458 -2.66 -10.61 -2.39
C ILE A 458 -2.74 -11.24 -1.00
N PHE A 459 -1.59 -11.56 -0.42
CA PHE A 459 -1.50 -12.03 0.96
C PHE A 459 -0.28 -11.49 1.69
N VAL A 460 -0.35 -11.45 3.02
CA VAL A 460 0.75 -11.04 3.89
C VAL A 460 1.11 -12.21 4.79
N ARG A 461 2.41 -12.41 5.02
CA ARG A 461 2.97 -13.40 5.95
C ARG A 461 3.99 -12.78 6.90
N THR A 462 4.23 -13.42 8.04
CA THR A 462 5.32 -13.06 8.98
C THR A 462 6.71 -13.46 8.44
N LEU A 463 7.77 -13.11 9.17
CA LEU A 463 9.15 -13.59 8.89
C LEU A 463 9.31 -15.12 9.11
N ASP A 464 8.46 -15.70 9.94
CA ASP A 464 8.28 -17.14 10.15
C ASP A 464 7.33 -17.78 9.10
N ASP A 465 7.07 -17.06 8.01
CA ASP A 465 6.29 -17.48 6.84
C ASP A 465 4.79 -17.76 7.10
N LYS A 466 4.23 -17.39 8.26
CA LYS A 466 2.80 -17.62 8.57
C LYS A 466 1.89 -16.56 7.95
N ILE A 467 0.85 -16.97 7.22
CA ILE A 467 -0.14 -16.06 6.61
C ILE A 467 -0.93 -15.28 7.70
N THR A 468 -0.99 -13.95 7.56
CA THR A 468 -1.73 -13.04 8.46
C THR A 468 -2.85 -12.27 7.75
N TYR A 469 -2.79 -12.14 6.43
CA TYR A 469 -3.84 -11.53 5.60
C TYR A 469 -3.93 -12.28 4.26
N TRP A 470 -5.14 -12.39 3.72
CA TRP A 470 -5.48 -13.10 2.49
C TRP A 470 -6.67 -12.37 1.86
N ASN A 471 -6.54 -11.88 0.62
CA ASN A 471 -7.61 -11.13 -0.06
C ASN A 471 -8.57 -12.06 -0.84
N GLN A 472 -9.72 -11.51 -1.23
CA GLN A 472 -10.70 -12.23 -2.05
C GLN A 472 -10.17 -12.61 -3.47
N GLY A 473 -9.11 -11.94 -3.96
CA GLY A 473 -8.38 -12.38 -5.15
C GLY A 473 -7.68 -13.73 -4.95
N ALA A 474 -7.05 -13.95 -3.79
CA ALA A 474 -6.35 -15.18 -3.43
C ALA A 474 -7.32 -16.34 -3.18
N GLU A 475 -8.47 -16.08 -2.56
CA GLU A 475 -9.55 -17.08 -2.44
C GLU A 475 -10.04 -17.55 -3.81
N ARG A 476 -10.35 -16.62 -4.72
CA ARG A 476 -10.79 -16.92 -6.08
C ARG A 476 -9.70 -17.62 -6.91
N LEU A 477 -8.43 -17.26 -6.72
CA LEU A 477 -7.33 -17.86 -7.48
C LEU A 477 -7.02 -19.29 -7.03
N TYR A 478 -6.92 -19.54 -5.72
CA TYR A 478 -6.42 -20.81 -5.17
C TYR A 478 -7.50 -21.75 -4.62
N GLY A 479 -8.73 -21.29 -4.41
CA GLY A 479 -9.87 -22.08 -3.91
C GLY A 479 -9.88 -22.34 -2.40
N TRP A 480 -8.97 -21.72 -1.65
CA TRP A 480 -8.91 -21.77 -0.18
C TRP A 480 -9.51 -20.51 0.43
N SER A 481 -10.37 -20.64 1.46
CA SER A 481 -10.86 -19.47 2.21
C SER A 481 -9.77 -18.90 3.12
N ARG A 482 -9.90 -17.63 3.48
CA ARG A 482 -9.03 -16.95 4.44
C ARG A 482 -8.90 -17.71 5.77
N GLU A 483 -10.01 -18.21 6.31
CA GLU A 483 -10.07 -18.94 7.58
C GLU A 483 -9.30 -20.26 7.51
N GLU A 484 -9.27 -20.90 6.33
CA GLU A 484 -8.56 -22.16 6.11
C GLU A 484 -7.04 -21.99 6.02
N VAL A 485 -6.52 -20.78 5.74
CA VAL A 485 -5.09 -20.56 5.45
C VAL A 485 -4.37 -19.66 6.46
N LEU A 486 -5.09 -18.87 7.26
CA LEU A 486 -4.48 -18.05 8.31
C LEU A 486 -3.61 -18.89 9.25
N GLN A 487 -2.47 -18.32 9.65
CA GLN A 487 -1.41 -18.93 10.46
C GLN A 487 -0.69 -20.15 9.85
N LYS A 488 -1.04 -20.60 8.64
CA LYS A 488 -0.31 -21.65 7.91
C LYS A 488 0.80 -21.05 7.03
N ALA A 489 1.75 -21.89 6.59
CA ALA A 489 2.80 -21.50 5.65
C ALA A 489 2.32 -21.61 4.19
N PRO A 490 2.45 -20.57 3.34
CA PRO A 490 1.93 -20.56 1.98
C PRO A 490 2.57 -21.63 1.10
N TYR A 491 3.87 -21.94 1.23
CA TYR A 491 4.50 -22.99 0.41
C TYR A 491 3.92 -24.39 0.70
N GLN A 492 3.37 -24.63 1.89
CA GLN A 492 2.70 -25.89 2.25
C GLN A 492 1.27 -25.94 1.70
N VAL A 493 0.52 -24.84 1.87
CA VAL A 493 -0.88 -24.70 1.40
C VAL A 493 -0.96 -24.73 -0.13
N LEU A 494 -0.02 -24.05 -0.79
CA LEU A 494 0.04 -23.89 -2.25
C LEU A 494 1.00 -24.87 -2.93
N ARG A 495 1.69 -25.73 -2.16
CA ARG A 495 2.69 -26.71 -2.66
C ARG A 495 3.65 -26.07 -3.67
N THR A 496 4.27 -24.96 -3.27
CA THR A 496 5.02 -24.08 -4.16
C THR A 496 6.31 -24.72 -4.68
N GLU A 497 6.43 -24.82 -6.00
CA GLU A 497 7.71 -25.05 -6.66
C GLU A 497 8.37 -23.72 -6.99
N PHE A 498 9.59 -23.54 -6.46
CA PHE A 498 10.41 -22.34 -6.61
C PHE A 498 11.44 -22.50 -7.74
N PRO A 499 11.80 -21.42 -8.48
CA PRO A 499 12.80 -21.47 -9.56
C PRO A 499 14.24 -21.57 -9.04
N GLN A 500 14.46 -21.37 -7.74
CA GLN A 500 15.73 -21.49 -7.01
C GLN A 500 15.42 -21.85 -5.54
N PRO A 501 16.40 -22.28 -4.73
CA PRO A 501 16.17 -22.61 -3.32
C PRO A 501 15.49 -21.49 -2.52
N PHE A 502 14.48 -21.82 -1.71
CA PHE A 502 13.70 -20.85 -0.92
C PHE A 502 14.55 -19.99 0.01
N GLU A 503 15.63 -20.54 0.59
CA GLU A 503 16.56 -19.77 1.42
C GLU A 503 17.34 -18.70 0.65
N GLU A 504 17.62 -18.89 -0.65
CA GLU A 504 18.22 -17.84 -1.48
C GLU A 504 17.23 -16.70 -1.74
N ILE A 505 15.96 -17.05 -2.00
CA ILE A 505 14.85 -16.08 -2.15
C ILE A 505 14.69 -15.28 -0.85
N LYS A 506 14.61 -15.96 0.30
CA LYS A 506 14.49 -15.37 1.63
C LYS A 506 15.69 -14.47 1.95
N ALA A 507 16.92 -14.92 1.67
CA ALA A 507 18.14 -14.13 1.84
C ALA A 507 18.19 -12.92 0.89
N GLN A 508 17.66 -13.03 -0.33
CA GLN A 508 17.55 -11.88 -1.23
C GLN A 508 16.55 -10.86 -0.71
N LEU A 509 15.36 -11.26 -0.27
CA LEU A 509 14.38 -10.35 0.34
C LEU A 509 14.90 -9.65 1.60
N LEU A 510 15.69 -10.35 2.42
CA LEU A 510 16.31 -9.76 3.61
C LEU A 510 17.36 -8.69 3.29
N ARG A 511 18.06 -8.80 2.14
CA ARG A 511 19.02 -7.80 1.65
C ARG A 511 18.36 -6.67 0.86
N ASP A 512 17.60 -7.03 -0.17
CA ASP A 512 17.11 -6.12 -1.23
C ASP A 512 15.74 -5.52 -0.88
N GLY A 513 15.05 -6.05 0.15
CA GLY A 513 13.69 -5.67 0.54
C GLY A 513 12.59 -6.16 -0.41
N ARG A 514 12.93 -6.84 -1.52
CA ARG A 514 12.02 -7.28 -2.57
C ARG A 514 12.56 -8.52 -3.30
N TRP A 515 11.65 -9.28 -3.91
CA TRP A 515 11.95 -10.34 -4.88
C TRP A 515 10.84 -10.41 -5.94
N GLN A 516 11.16 -10.93 -7.12
CA GLN A 516 10.18 -11.19 -8.18
C GLN A 516 10.60 -12.42 -8.99
N GLY A 517 9.62 -13.24 -9.40
CA GLY A 517 9.86 -14.43 -10.19
C GLY A 517 8.58 -15.11 -10.67
N GLU A 518 8.72 -16.24 -11.32
CA GLU A 518 7.59 -17.11 -11.68
C GLU A 518 7.60 -18.31 -10.71
N LEU A 519 6.44 -18.63 -10.13
CA LEU A 519 6.24 -19.75 -9.19
C LEU A 519 5.19 -20.70 -9.77
N THR A 520 5.31 -22.01 -9.51
CA THR A 520 4.21 -22.95 -9.79
C THR A 520 3.50 -23.30 -8.49
N HIS A 521 2.21 -23.00 -8.42
CA HIS A 521 1.35 -23.24 -7.27
C HIS A 521 0.27 -24.27 -7.61
N SER A 522 -0.15 -25.03 -6.60
CA SER A 522 -1.31 -25.91 -6.64
C SER A 522 -2.51 -25.22 -6.00
N LYS A 523 -3.67 -25.28 -6.64
CA LYS A 523 -4.96 -24.91 -6.05
C LYS A 523 -5.45 -26.01 -5.11
N ARG A 524 -6.50 -25.71 -4.33
CA ARG A 524 -7.18 -26.67 -3.44
C ARG A 524 -7.69 -27.93 -4.16
N ASP A 525 -8.12 -27.80 -5.41
CA ASP A 525 -8.58 -28.91 -6.26
C ASP A 525 -7.43 -29.79 -6.84
N GLY A 526 -6.18 -29.44 -6.54
CA GLY A 526 -4.98 -30.11 -7.04
C GLY A 526 -4.51 -29.63 -8.42
N SER A 527 -5.25 -28.73 -9.09
CA SER A 527 -4.82 -28.15 -10.36
C SER A 527 -3.61 -27.24 -10.18
N ARG A 528 -2.66 -27.30 -11.13
CA ARG A 528 -1.42 -26.51 -11.11
C ARG A 528 -1.55 -25.26 -11.98
N ILE A 529 -1.13 -24.13 -11.43
CA ILE A 529 -1.07 -22.82 -12.08
C ILE A 529 0.32 -22.21 -11.96
N ILE A 530 0.72 -21.42 -12.95
CA ILE A 530 1.95 -20.64 -12.96
C ILE A 530 1.58 -19.20 -12.63
N VAL A 531 2.17 -18.62 -11.58
CA VAL A 531 1.92 -17.24 -11.16
C VAL A 531 3.16 -16.37 -11.35
N ALA A 532 2.96 -15.14 -11.84
CA ALA A 532 3.95 -14.08 -11.75
C ALA A 532 3.88 -13.50 -10.34
N SER A 533 4.94 -13.71 -9.56
CA SER A 533 4.98 -13.44 -8.13
C SER A 533 5.89 -12.27 -7.80
N ARG A 534 5.41 -11.35 -6.96
CA ARG A 534 6.14 -10.16 -6.50
C ARG A 534 6.07 -10.10 -4.97
N TRP A 535 7.22 -10.23 -4.32
CA TRP A 535 7.34 -10.23 -2.86
C TRP A 535 7.98 -8.92 -2.42
N SER A 536 7.42 -8.25 -1.42
CA SER A 536 7.94 -6.99 -0.84
C SER A 536 7.95 -7.06 0.68
N MET A 537 9.04 -6.63 1.30
CA MET A 537 9.17 -6.63 2.75
C MET A 537 8.30 -5.54 3.38
N TRP A 538 7.41 -5.94 4.29
CA TRP A 538 6.66 -5.02 5.14
C TRP A 538 7.45 -4.71 6.41
N ARG A 539 7.51 -3.43 6.79
CA ARG A 539 8.21 -2.91 7.97
C ARG A 539 7.26 -2.13 8.87
N ALA A 540 7.55 -2.13 10.16
CA ALA A 540 6.94 -1.26 11.15
C ALA A 540 7.43 0.20 10.99
N PRO A 541 6.76 1.19 11.60
CA PRO A 541 7.17 2.60 11.54
C PRO A 541 8.57 2.88 12.13
N ASP A 542 9.11 1.99 12.97
CA ASP A 542 10.48 2.05 13.49
C ASP A 542 11.53 1.39 12.56
N GLY A 543 11.12 0.99 11.35
CA GLY A 543 11.96 0.37 10.34
C GLY A 543 12.17 -1.14 10.49
N LYS A 544 11.73 -1.77 11.59
CA LYS A 544 11.90 -3.22 11.80
C LYS A 544 11.07 -4.02 10.79
N PRO A 545 11.60 -5.12 10.23
CA PRO A 545 10.82 -6.00 9.37
C PRO A 545 9.74 -6.72 10.16
N LEU A 546 8.50 -6.73 9.65
CA LEU A 546 7.37 -7.48 10.20
C LEU A 546 7.10 -8.76 9.42
N GLY A 547 7.39 -8.76 8.12
CA GLY A 547 7.04 -9.86 7.23
C GLY A 547 7.11 -9.48 5.76
N PHE A 548 6.34 -10.18 4.94
CA PHE A 548 6.34 -10.01 3.48
C PHE A 548 4.90 -9.92 2.94
N LEU A 549 4.68 -8.94 2.07
CA LEU A 549 3.53 -8.87 1.16
C LEU A 549 3.88 -9.66 -0.11
N GLU A 550 2.99 -10.58 -0.52
CA GLU A 550 3.08 -11.31 -1.78
C GLU A 550 1.90 -10.93 -2.68
N VAL A 551 2.19 -10.65 -3.95
CA VAL A 551 1.20 -10.34 -5.00
C VAL A 551 1.43 -11.28 -6.18
N ASN A 552 0.43 -12.11 -6.47
CA ASN A 552 0.48 -13.17 -7.46
C ASN A 552 -0.58 -12.98 -8.55
N SER A 553 -0.12 -12.79 -9.78
CA SER A 553 -0.97 -12.74 -10.98
C SER A 553 -0.94 -14.11 -11.68
N ASP A 554 -2.09 -14.71 -12.01
CA ASP A 554 -2.11 -15.94 -12.81
C ASP A 554 -1.60 -15.65 -14.23
N ILE A 555 -0.59 -16.39 -14.68
CA ILE A 555 -0.02 -16.30 -16.02
C ILE A 555 -0.13 -17.63 -16.78
N THR A 556 -0.90 -18.59 -16.27
CA THR A 556 -1.03 -19.95 -16.85
C THR A 556 -1.53 -19.92 -18.28
N GLU A 557 -2.56 -19.12 -18.58
CA GLU A 557 -3.06 -18.95 -19.95
C GLU A 557 -2.02 -18.25 -20.85
N ARG A 558 -1.36 -17.21 -20.35
CA ARG A 558 -0.26 -16.53 -21.08
C ARG A 558 0.86 -17.52 -21.42
N LYS A 559 1.26 -18.39 -20.49
CA LYS A 559 2.30 -19.42 -20.70
C LYS A 559 1.86 -20.50 -21.68
N ARG A 560 0.61 -20.96 -21.60
CA ARG A 560 0.02 -21.89 -22.58
C ARG A 560 -0.04 -21.27 -23.98
N ALA A 561 -0.38 -19.98 -24.09
CA ALA A 561 -0.36 -19.24 -25.35
C ALA A 561 1.08 -19.04 -25.88
N GLU A 562 2.05 -18.72 -25.02
CA GLU A 562 3.47 -18.58 -25.39
C GLU A 562 4.04 -19.90 -25.93
N GLU A 563 3.80 -21.05 -25.29
CA GLU A 563 4.29 -22.35 -25.79
C GLU A 563 3.46 -22.88 -26.97
N GLY A 564 2.16 -22.57 -27.04
CA GLY A 564 1.33 -22.83 -28.22
C GLY A 564 1.82 -22.08 -29.45
N LEU A 565 2.15 -20.78 -29.31
CA LEU A 565 2.75 -19.97 -30.37
C LEU A 565 4.12 -20.49 -30.79
N ARG A 566 4.97 -20.93 -29.85
CA ARG A 566 6.24 -21.61 -30.18
C ARG A 566 6.01 -22.89 -30.98
N THR A 567 5.11 -23.76 -30.52
CA THR A 567 4.76 -25.03 -31.18
C THR A 567 4.25 -24.81 -32.61
N ILE A 568 3.38 -23.81 -32.80
CA ILE A 568 2.86 -23.43 -34.13
C ILE A 568 3.99 -22.82 -34.99
N SER A 569 4.84 -21.97 -34.42
CA SER A 569 5.99 -21.38 -35.13
C SER A 569 6.98 -22.46 -35.61
N GLY A 570 7.28 -23.46 -34.79
CA GLY A 570 8.14 -24.58 -35.15
C GLY A 570 7.55 -25.43 -36.28
N ARG A 571 6.24 -25.74 -36.23
CA ARG A 571 5.55 -26.46 -37.32
C ARG A 571 5.47 -25.64 -38.60
N LEU A 572 5.27 -24.33 -38.52
CA LEU A 572 5.23 -23.43 -39.68
C LEU A 572 6.60 -23.37 -40.38
N LEU A 573 7.70 -23.29 -39.61
CA LEU A 573 9.06 -23.34 -40.16
C LEU A 573 9.35 -24.67 -40.87
N GLN A 574 8.91 -25.79 -40.31
CA GLN A 574 9.04 -27.11 -40.96
C GLN A 574 8.24 -27.17 -42.28
N MET A 575 6.94 -26.84 -42.25
CA MET A 575 6.10 -26.82 -43.47
C MET A 575 6.66 -25.86 -44.53
N GLN A 576 7.29 -24.75 -44.13
CA GLN A 576 7.92 -23.82 -45.06
C GLN A 576 9.15 -24.44 -45.76
N ASP A 577 9.92 -25.30 -45.09
CA ASP A 577 11.02 -26.04 -45.73
C ASP A 577 10.51 -27.16 -46.63
N GLU A 578 9.52 -27.92 -46.18
CA GLU A 578 8.87 -28.96 -46.98
C GLU A 578 8.28 -28.38 -48.28
N GLU A 579 7.63 -27.21 -48.20
CA GLU A 579 7.10 -26.48 -49.35
C GLU A 579 8.22 -25.88 -50.24
N ARG A 580 9.27 -25.29 -49.67
CA ARG A 580 10.45 -24.86 -50.45
C ARG A 580 11.09 -26.03 -51.20
N ARG A 581 11.20 -27.19 -50.56
CA ARG A 581 11.72 -28.44 -51.14
C ARG A 581 10.77 -29.06 -52.15
N ARG A 582 9.46 -28.83 -52.05
CA ARG A 582 8.47 -29.19 -53.09
C ARG A 582 8.62 -28.30 -54.31
N ILE A 583 8.58 -26.97 -54.14
CA ILE A 583 8.73 -25.99 -55.23
C ILE A 583 10.08 -26.14 -55.93
N ALA A 584 11.19 -26.33 -55.19
CA ALA A 584 12.52 -26.51 -55.76
C ALA A 584 12.61 -27.73 -56.71
N ARG A 585 11.90 -28.82 -56.39
CA ARG A 585 11.76 -30.02 -57.23
C ARG A 585 10.81 -29.78 -58.40
N GLU A 586 9.60 -29.28 -58.15
CA GLU A 586 8.63 -29.00 -59.24
C GLU A 586 9.19 -28.05 -60.32
N LEU A 587 10.02 -27.06 -59.94
CA LEU A 587 10.77 -26.23 -60.88
C LEU A 587 11.84 -27.01 -61.65
N HIS A 588 12.57 -27.90 -60.98
CA HIS A 588 13.66 -28.69 -61.55
C HIS A 588 13.14 -29.75 -62.55
N ASP A 589 12.16 -30.53 -62.11
CA ASP A 589 11.63 -31.71 -62.77
C ASP A 589 10.77 -31.31 -63.99
N SER A 590 9.92 -30.29 -63.84
CA SER A 590 9.06 -29.81 -64.95
C SER A 590 9.77 -28.80 -65.85
N ALA A 591 10.05 -27.60 -65.34
CA ALA A 591 10.54 -26.50 -66.15
C ALA A 591 12.04 -26.66 -66.50
N GLY A 592 12.85 -27.23 -65.60
CA GLY A 592 14.25 -27.55 -65.86
C GLY A 592 14.43 -28.56 -67.00
N GLN A 593 13.77 -29.72 -66.93
CA GLN A 593 13.88 -30.75 -67.98
C GLN A 593 13.26 -30.29 -69.32
N THR A 594 12.22 -29.46 -69.28
CA THR A 594 11.65 -28.81 -70.49
C THR A 594 12.68 -27.89 -71.17
N LEU A 595 13.46 -27.12 -70.41
CA LEU A 595 14.53 -26.27 -70.97
C LEU A 595 15.69 -27.11 -71.54
N VAL A 596 16.04 -28.24 -70.91
CA VAL A 596 17.05 -29.18 -71.44
C VAL A 596 16.61 -29.74 -72.81
N ALA A 597 15.36 -30.17 -72.93
CA ALA A 597 14.80 -30.65 -74.19
C ALA A 597 14.77 -29.56 -75.28
N LEU A 598 14.50 -28.30 -74.90
CA LEU A 598 14.50 -27.17 -75.82
C LEU A 598 15.91 -26.82 -76.31
N ASP A 599 16.93 -26.85 -75.44
CA ASP A 599 18.34 -26.70 -75.82
C ASP A 599 18.79 -27.81 -76.79
N MET A 600 18.43 -29.06 -76.51
CA MET A 600 18.72 -30.21 -77.39
C MET A 600 18.12 -30.03 -78.79
N ASN A 601 16.84 -29.65 -78.87
CA ASN A 601 16.14 -29.44 -80.14
C ASN A 601 16.74 -28.26 -80.94
N LEU A 602 16.95 -27.11 -80.31
CA LEU A 602 17.57 -25.94 -80.95
C LEU A 602 19.01 -26.25 -81.40
N SER A 603 19.79 -26.95 -80.57
CA SER A 603 21.14 -27.41 -80.92
C SER A 603 21.15 -28.41 -82.08
N SER A 604 20.10 -29.21 -82.26
CA SER A 604 19.99 -30.09 -83.44
C SER A 604 19.72 -29.29 -84.72
N ILE A 605 18.76 -28.36 -84.68
CA ILE A 605 18.48 -27.42 -85.78
C ILE A 605 19.75 -26.63 -86.14
N GLN A 606 20.53 -26.18 -85.15
CA GLN A 606 21.79 -25.48 -85.37
C GLN A 606 22.90 -26.37 -85.98
N ARG A 607 22.87 -27.71 -85.77
CA ARG A 607 23.79 -28.64 -86.45
C ARG A 607 23.40 -28.92 -87.90
N GLU A 608 22.12 -28.82 -88.23
CA GLU A 608 21.59 -28.95 -89.61
C GLU A 608 21.79 -27.67 -90.46
N ALA A 609 22.55 -26.69 -89.95
CA ALA A 609 22.79 -25.37 -90.54
C ALA A 609 23.18 -25.32 -92.02
N LYS A 610 23.70 -26.41 -92.61
CA LYS A 610 24.01 -26.50 -94.04
C LYS A 610 22.80 -26.35 -94.97
N GLN A 611 21.56 -26.39 -94.45
CA GLN A 611 20.33 -26.20 -95.21
C GLN A 611 19.50 -24.97 -94.78
N LEU A 612 19.98 -24.15 -93.83
CA LEU A 612 19.20 -23.07 -93.20
C LEU A 612 19.64 -21.67 -93.65
N SER A 613 18.71 -20.71 -93.62
CA SER A 613 19.03 -19.31 -93.94
C SER A 613 19.83 -18.63 -92.83
N ALA A 614 20.65 -17.64 -93.18
CA ALA A 614 21.45 -16.87 -92.21
C ALA A 614 20.58 -16.21 -91.11
N GLN A 615 19.37 -15.75 -91.45
CA GLN A 615 18.42 -15.19 -90.48
C GLN A 615 17.88 -16.28 -89.54
N THR A 616 17.57 -17.47 -90.06
CA THR A 616 17.12 -18.62 -89.25
C THR A 616 18.22 -19.05 -88.27
N LEU A 617 19.47 -19.08 -88.71
CA LEU A 617 20.62 -19.41 -87.86
C LEU A 617 20.84 -18.37 -86.75
N LYS A 618 20.71 -17.08 -87.07
CA LYS A 618 20.77 -16.00 -86.07
C LYS A 618 19.68 -16.16 -85.01
N THR A 619 18.41 -16.25 -85.42
CA THR A 619 17.28 -16.38 -84.48
C THR A 619 17.33 -17.68 -83.66
N CYS A 620 17.84 -18.78 -84.24
CA CYS A 620 18.10 -20.02 -83.50
C CYS A 620 19.18 -19.82 -82.43
N SER A 621 20.29 -19.13 -82.75
CA SER A 621 21.36 -18.84 -81.78
C SER A 621 20.91 -17.89 -80.68
N GLU A 622 20.11 -16.87 -80.99
CA GLU A 622 19.52 -15.94 -80.00
C GLU A 622 18.56 -16.68 -79.06
N SER A 623 17.74 -17.60 -79.61
CA SER A 623 16.85 -18.45 -78.81
C SER A 623 17.63 -19.39 -77.88
N LEU A 624 18.73 -19.96 -78.36
CA LEU A 624 19.57 -20.88 -77.59
C LEU A 624 20.24 -20.17 -76.39
N GLU A 625 20.72 -18.94 -76.57
CA GLU A 625 21.29 -18.16 -75.45
C GLU A 625 20.23 -17.73 -74.41
N LEU A 626 18.99 -17.45 -74.85
CA LEU A 626 17.87 -17.22 -73.92
C LEU A 626 17.53 -18.48 -73.11
N VAL A 627 17.51 -19.66 -73.73
CA VAL A 627 17.29 -20.95 -73.04
C VAL A 627 18.40 -21.24 -72.02
N LYS A 628 19.67 -20.99 -72.38
CA LYS A 628 20.81 -21.09 -71.46
C LYS A 628 20.76 -20.06 -70.32
N ALA A 629 20.21 -18.87 -70.55
CA ALA A 629 20.01 -17.87 -69.50
C ALA A 629 18.94 -18.35 -68.50
N LEU A 630 17.76 -18.73 -69.00
CA LEU A 630 16.65 -19.26 -68.18
C LEU A 630 17.05 -20.53 -67.41
N SER A 631 17.83 -21.43 -68.02
CA SER A 631 18.32 -22.64 -67.35
C SER A 631 19.25 -22.33 -66.16
N ARG A 632 20.14 -21.33 -66.30
CA ARG A 632 21.01 -20.86 -65.21
C ARG A 632 20.23 -20.16 -64.09
N GLU A 633 19.26 -19.33 -64.46
CA GLU A 633 18.40 -18.60 -63.51
C GLU A 633 17.51 -19.57 -62.70
N LEU A 634 16.81 -20.48 -63.38
CA LEU A 634 15.99 -21.51 -62.75
C LEU A 634 16.81 -22.40 -61.81
N ARG A 635 18.00 -22.85 -62.24
CA ARG A 635 18.90 -23.63 -61.37
C ARG A 635 19.28 -22.84 -60.11
N THR A 636 19.59 -21.55 -60.26
CA THR A 636 19.93 -20.66 -59.13
C THR A 636 18.75 -20.53 -58.17
N ILE A 637 17.52 -20.32 -58.67
CA ILE A 637 16.31 -20.20 -57.87
C ILE A 637 15.99 -21.51 -57.12
N SER A 638 16.02 -22.64 -57.83
CA SER A 638 15.80 -23.99 -57.25
C SER A 638 16.76 -24.23 -56.08
N HIS A 639 18.06 -23.96 -56.26
CA HIS A 639 19.07 -24.16 -55.21
C HIS A 639 18.95 -23.22 -54.02
N LEU A 640 18.53 -21.95 -54.23
CA LEU A 640 18.28 -21.00 -53.14
C LEU A 640 17.06 -21.38 -52.29
N LEU A 641 16.06 -22.03 -52.91
CA LEU A 641 14.89 -22.59 -52.22
C LEU A 641 15.27 -23.84 -51.41
N HIS A 642 15.88 -24.85 -52.05
CA HIS A 642 16.40 -26.06 -51.41
C HIS A 642 17.54 -26.65 -52.25
N PRO A 643 18.78 -26.78 -51.75
CA PRO A 643 19.88 -27.37 -52.52
C PRO A 643 19.68 -28.89 -52.68
N PRO A 644 19.58 -29.44 -53.91
CA PRO A 644 19.49 -30.89 -54.11
C PRO A 644 20.74 -31.62 -53.58
N LEU A 645 21.88 -30.95 -53.62
CA LEU A 645 23.15 -31.36 -52.98
C LEU A 645 22.99 -31.79 -51.52
N LEU A 646 22.08 -31.18 -50.76
CA LEU A 646 21.86 -31.50 -49.35
C LEU A 646 21.26 -32.90 -49.19
N ASP A 647 20.38 -33.28 -50.11
CA ASP A 647 19.79 -34.61 -50.13
C ASP A 647 20.80 -35.63 -50.72
N GLU A 648 21.36 -35.32 -51.90
CA GLU A 648 22.21 -36.22 -52.70
C GLU A 648 23.62 -36.45 -52.10
N ALA A 649 24.34 -35.37 -51.77
CA ALA A 649 25.74 -35.40 -51.31
C ALA A 649 25.88 -35.14 -49.79
N GLY A 650 24.93 -34.43 -49.19
CA GLY A 650 24.91 -34.10 -47.76
C GLY A 650 25.42 -32.69 -47.43
N LEU A 651 25.42 -32.41 -46.12
CA LEU A 651 25.70 -31.08 -45.59
C LEU A 651 27.03 -30.45 -46.05
N PRO A 652 28.20 -31.14 -46.06
CA PRO A 652 29.47 -30.51 -46.43
C PRO A 652 29.45 -29.88 -47.82
N SER A 653 28.83 -30.55 -48.79
CA SER A 653 28.77 -30.10 -50.18
C SER A 653 27.70 -29.05 -50.44
N ALA A 654 26.55 -29.17 -49.77
CA ALA A 654 25.54 -28.12 -49.81
C ALA A 654 26.08 -26.79 -49.26
N VAL A 655 26.85 -26.83 -48.16
CA VAL A 655 27.46 -25.64 -47.56
C VAL A 655 28.59 -25.09 -48.44
N ARG A 656 29.52 -25.92 -48.95
CA ARG A 656 30.58 -25.45 -49.86
C ARG A 656 30.02 -24.77 -51.10
N TRP A 657 29.08 -25.42 -51.80
CA TRP A 657 28.42 -24.81 -52.96
C TRP A 657 27.72 -23.49 -52.61
N TYR A 658 26.93 -23.45 -51.54
CA TYR A 658 26.21 -22.22 -51.17
C TYR A 658 27.18 -21.10 -50.79
N VAL A 659 28.33 -21.43 -50.18
CA VAL A 659 29.38 -20.50 -49.76
C VAL A 659 30.20 -19.98 -50.93
N GLU A 660 30.68 -20.83 -51.86
CA GLU A 660 31.33 -20.39 -53.11
C GLU A 660 30.39 -19.46 -53.86
N GLY A 661 29.18 -19.98 -54.10
CA GLY A 661 28.08 -19.25 -54.69
C GLY A 661 27.61 -18.05 -53.88
N PHE A 662 28.04 -17.86 -52.62
CA PHE A 662 27.76 -16.67 -51.78
C PHE A 662 28.93 -15.67 -51.75
N GLY A 663 30.18 -16.12 -51.88
CA GLY A 663 31.35 -15.26 -51.94
C GLY A 663 31.39 -14.45 -53.23
N GLU A 664 31.18 -15.13 -54.38
CA GLU A 664 30.95 -14.49 -55.68
C GLU A 664 29.84 -13.42 -55.59
N ARG A 665 28.70 -13.86 -55.06
CA ARG A 665 27.38 -13.22 -54.95
C ARG A 665 27.30 -11.93 -54.16
N SER A 666 28.23 -11.72 -53.24
CA SER A 666 28.17 -10.63 -52.27
C SER A 666 29.45 -9.79 -52.24
N LYS A 667 30.53 -10.31 -52.87
CA LYS A 667 31.91 -9.83 -52.72
C LYS A 667 32.41 -9.86 -51.26
N ILE A 668 31.75 -10.63 -50.40
CA ILE A 668 32.18 -10.93 -49.03
C ILE A 668 33.04 -12.18 -49.09
N ALA A 669 34.30 -12.09 -48.68
CA ALA A 669 35.20 -13.24 -48.68
C ALA A 669 34.85 -14.18 -47.52
N VAL A 670 34.37 -15.39 -47.84
CA VAL A 670 33.98 -16.38 -46.83
C VAL A 670 35.08 -17.44 -46.67
N ASN A 671 35.66 -17.54 -45.47
CA ASN A 671 36.49 -18.68 -45.09
C ASN A 671 35.59 -19.82 -44.58
N LEU A 672 35.81 -21.04 -45.05
CA LEU A 672 34.99 -22.21 -44.70
C LEU A 672 35.86 -23.38 -44.27
N GLU A 673 35.72 -23.77 -43.01
CA GLU A 673 36.39 -24.89 -42.36
C GLU A 673 35.36 -25.98 -42.04
N LEU A 674 35.64 -27.21 -42.46
CA LEU A 674 34.76 -28.37 -42.29
C LEU A 674 35.59 -29.57 -41.82
N ASP A 675 35.18 -30.23 -40.74
CA ASP A 675 35.85 -31.44 -40.26
C ASP A 675 35.77 -32.57 -41.30
N ALA A 676 36.86 -33.34 -41.43
CA ALA A 676 37.00 -34.37 -42.46
C ALA A 676 36.10 -35.61 -42.24
N ASP A 677 35.61 -35.83 -41.01
CA ASP A 677 34.79 -36.96 -40.60
C ASP A 677 33.30 -36.61 -40.39
N LEU A 678 32.86 -35.40 -40.82
CA LEU A 678 31.51 -34.88 -40.57
C LEU A 678 30.39 -35.86 -40.99
N GLY A 679 30.62 -36.62 -42.06
CA GLY A 679 29.73 -37.67 -42.55
C GLY A 679 28.34 -37.17 -42.98
N ARG A 680 27.35 -38.06 -42.96
CA ARG A 680 25.92 -37.68 -42.97
C ARG A 680 25.39 -37.55 -41.54
N LEU A 681 24.37 -36.71 -41.38
CA LEU A 681 23.57 -36.54 -40.16
C LEU A 681 22.10 -36.90 -40.47
N SER A 682 21.17 -36.70 -39.53
CA SER A 682 19.74 -36.81 -39.85
C SER A 682 19.33 -35.69 -40.81
N SER A 683 18.36 -35.94 -41.70
CA SER A 683 17.93 -34.96 -42.71
C SER A 683 17.40 -33.66 -42.08
N GLU A 684 16.77 -33.74 -40.89
CA GLU A 684 16.35 -32.52 -40.16
C GLU A 684 17.55 -31.73 -39.66
N CYS A 685 18.60 -32.40 -39.18
CA CYS A 685 19.82 -31.78 -38.69
C CYS A 685 20.65 -31.14 -39.82
N GLU A 686 20.83 -31.84 -40.95
CA GLU A 686 21.47 -31.28 -42.15
C GLU A 686 20.70 -30.05 -42.67
N THR A 687 19.36 -30.12 -42.71
CA THR A 687 18.51 -28.98 -43.10
C THR A 687 18.58 -27.82 -42.11
N ALA A 688 18.54 -28.09 -40.81
CA ALA A 688 18.65 -27.05 -39.78
C ALA A 688 20.00 -26.33 -39.86
N ILE A 689 21.12 -27.07 -39.96
CA ILE A 689 22.46 -26.47 -40.08
C ILE A 689 22.57 -25.64 -41.37
N PHE A 690 22.13 -26.19 -42.51
CA PHE A 690 22.16 -25.45 -43.77
C PHE A 690 21.35 -24.14 -43.68
N ARG A 691 20.14 -24.17 -43.10
CA ARG A 691 19.32 -22.96 -42.90
C ARG A 691 19.93 -21.96 -41.93
N ILE A 692 20.64 -22.42 -40.88
CA ILE A 692 21.38 -21.52 -39.97
C ILE A 692 22.53 -20.84 -40.71
N VAL A 693 23.29 -21.56 -41.54
CA VAL A 693 24.38 -20.98 -42.35
C VAL A 693 23.83 -20.00 -43.40
N GLN A 694 22.76 -20.38 -44.11
CA GLN A 694 22.04 -19.51 -45.07
C GLN A 694 21.59 -18.22 -44.39
N GLU A 695 20.86 -18.33 -43.27
CA GLU A 695 20.36 -17.17 -42.51
C GLU A 695 21.51 -16.32 -41.94
N CYS A 696 22.59 -16.91 -41.43
CA CYS A 696 23.75 -16.15 -40.93
C CYS A 696 24.46 -15.37 -42.04
N LEU A 697 24.82 -16.01 -43.16
CA LEU A 697 25.45 -15.34 -44.30
C LEU A 697 24.57 -14.24 -44.87
N THR A 698 23.29 -14.52 -44.99
CA THR A 698 22.25 -13.53 -45.25
C THR A 698 22.37 -12.36 -44.28
N ASN A 699 22.20 -12.54 -42.97
CA ASN A 699 22.31 -11.47 -41.98
C ASN A 699 23.63 -10.67 -42.06
N ILE A 700 24.74 -11.29 -42.45
CA ILE A 700 26.03 -10.60 -42.65
C ILE A 700 25.95 -9.62 -43.83
N HIS A 701 25.48 -10.08 -44.99
CA HIS A 701 25.26 -9.22 -46.18
C HIS A 701 24.14 -8.19 -45.94
N ARG A 702 23.05 -8.60 -45.27
CA ARG A 702 21.87 -7.77 -44.96
C ARG A 702 22.20 -6.64 -43.97
N HIS A 703 23.03 -6.89 -42.94
CA HIS A 703 23.12 -6.02 -41.75
C HIS A 703 24.52 -5.74 -41.22
N SER A 704 25.46 -6.71 -41.26
CA SER A 704 26.77 -6.56 -40.58
C SER A 704 27.60 -5.44 -41.23
N GLY A 705 27.73 -5.47 -42.55
CA GLY A 705 28.68 -4.64 -43.30
C GLY A 705 30.13 -5.16 -43.28
N SER A 706 30.37 -6.37 -42.75
CA SER A 706 31.66 -7.04 -42.81
C SER A 706 32.07 -7.36 -44.27
N PRO A 707 33.32 -7.12 -44.68
CA PRO A 707 33.85 -7.58 -45.96
C PRO A 707 34.22 -9.08 -45.96
N THR A 708 34.18 -9.73 -44.79
CA THR A 708 34.56 -11.13 -44.58
C THR A 708 33.50 -11.89 -43.77
N ALA A 709 33.46 -13.21 -43.92
CA ALA A 709 32.79 -14.12 -43.01
C ALA A 709 33.67 -15.36 -42.75
N GLY A 710 33.50 -15.99 -41.59
CA GLY A 710 34.11 -17.27 -41.26
C GLY A 710 33.04 -18.28 -40.86
N ILE A 711 33.11 -19.48 -41.41
CA ILE A 711 32.26 -20.62 -41.04
C ILE A 711 33.16 -21.77 -40.62
N ARG A 712 32.88 -22.38 -39.47
CA ARG A 712 33.47 -23.64 -39.03
C ARG A 712 32.36 -24.61 -38.67
N ILE A 713 32.31 -25.79 -39.29
CA ILE A 713 31.40 -26.88 -38.90
C ILE A 713 32.22 -28.10 -38.53
N GLY A 714 32.07 -28.54 -37.28
CA GLY A 714 32.79 -29.68 -36.75
C GLY A 714 31.90 -30.69 -36.04
N ARG A 715 32.37 -31.94 -35.93
CA ARG A 715 31.62 -33.07 -35.38
C ARG A 715 32.39 -33.71 -34.23
N THR A 716 31.66 -34.09 -33.20
CA THR A 716 32.15 -34.98 -32.13
C THR A 716 31.28 -36.23 -32.09
N ALA A 717 31.58 -37.18 -31.20
CA ALA A 717 30.73 -38.35 -30.99
C ALA A 717 29.30 -38.01 -30.51
N ARG A 718 29.08 -36.84 -29.88
CA ARG A 718 27.79 -36.48 -29.21
C ARG A 718 27.13 -35.21 -29.73
N GLU A 719 27.90 -34.25 -30.22
CA GLU A 719 27.42 -32.94 -30.68
C GLU A 719 28.11 -32.54 -32.01
N VAL A 720 27.35 -31.88 -32.88
CA VAL A 720 27.82 -31.13 -34.05
C VAL A 720 27.83 -29.65 -33.67
N ARG A 721 28.93 -28.95 -33.94
CA ARG A 721 29.12 -27.53 -33.62
C ARG A 721 29.30 -26.72 -34.89
N VAL A 722 28.42 -25.76 -35.10
CA VAL A 722 28.42 -24.80 -36.21
C VAL A 722 28.79 -23.44 -35.63
N GLU A 723 29.89 -22.82 -36.08
CA GLU A 723 30.28 -21.47 -35.70
C GLU A 723 30.33 -20.59 -36.96
N VAL A 724 29.56 -19.49 -36.97
CA VAL A 724 29.57 -18.48 -38.04
C VAL A 724 29.94 -17.13 -37.45
N ARG A 725 30.98 -16.49 -37.98
CA ARG A 725 31.54 -15.21 -37.50
C ARG A 725 31.62 -14.17 -38.61
N ASP A 726 31.41 -12.91 -38.24
CA ASP A 726 31.71 -11.73 -39.06
C ASP A 726 32.65 -10.76 -38.32
N GLN A 727 33.13 -9.72 -39.01
CA GLN A 727 34.01 -8.67 -38.48
C GLN A 727 33.41 -7.26 -38.64
N GLY A 728 32.08 -7.16 -38.73
CA GLY A 728 31.36 -5.89 -38.90
C GLY A 728 30.92 -5.27 -37.58
N LYS A 729 29.88 -4.41 -37.64
CA LYS A 729 29.48 -3.55 -36.51
C LYS A 729 28.73 -4.23 -35.36
N GLY A 730 28.50 -5.55 -35.45
CA GLY A 730 27.70 -6.34 -34.51
C GLY A 730 26.21 -6.00 -34.49
N ILE A 731 25.46 -6.75 -33.66
CA ILE A 731 24.04 -6.53 -33.36
C ILE A 731 23.90 -5.48 -32.25
N SER A 732 23.19 -4.38 -32.53
CA SER A 732 23.00 -3.29 -31.54
C SER A 732 21.94 -3.63 -30.49
N VAL A 733 22.38 -4.13 -29.34
CA VAL A 733 21.51 -4.57 -28.22
C VAL A 733 20.74 -3.39 -27.55
N GLN A 734 21.19 -2.15 -27.71
CA GLN A 734 20.69 -1.01 -26.92
C GLN A 734 19.25 -0.52 -27.25
N LYS A 735 18.66 -0.88 -28.39
CA LYS A 735 17.28 -0.46 -28.75
C LYS A 735 16.17 -1.37 -28.19
N GLN A 736 16.48 -2.45 -27.48
CA GLN A 736 15.54 -3.55 -27.19
C GLN A 736 15.19 -3.76 -25.70
N ARG A 737 15.59 -2.86 -24.79
CA ARG A 737 15.55 -3.13 -23.33
C ARG A 737 14.26 -2.75 -22.60
N THR A 738 13.17 -2.58 -23.34
CA THR A 738 11.88 -2.09 -22.85
C THR A 738 10.74 -2.98 -23.34
N SER A 739 9.90 -3.42 -22.39
CA SER A 739 8.71 -4.26 -22.61
C SER A 739 8.98 -5.73 -22.97
N GLY A 740 9.36 -6.52 -21.96
CA GLY A 740 8.86 -7.90 -21.74
C GLY A 740 9.33 -9.04 -22.64
N SER A 741 9.45 -8.83 -23.95
CA SER A 741 9.91 -9.82 -24.91
C SER A 741 11.00 -9.26 -25.81
N LEU A 742 12.03 -10.08 -26.04
CA LEU A 742 13.07 -9.78 -27.02
C LEU A 742 12.44 -9.77 -28.42
N LYS A 743 12.27 -8.57 -29.02
CA LYS A 743 12.03 -8.43 -30.47
C LYS A 743 13.28 -8.79 -31.28
N ARG A 744 13.76 -10.03 -31.13
CA ARG A 744 14.67 -10.70 -32.07
C ARG A 744 14.01 -10.71 -33.44
N GLY A 745 14.78 -10.48 -34.50
CA GLY A 745 14.28 -10.61 -35.86
C GLY A 745 13.81 -12.04 -36.13
N VAL A 746 12.84 -12.21 -37.05
CA VAL A 746 12.23 -13.51 -37.36
C VAL A 746 13.27 -14.57 -37.71
N GLY A 747 14.36 -14.19 -38.39
CA GLY A 747 15.50 -15.06 -38.68
C GLY A 747 16.21 -15.61 -37.43
N ILE A 748 16.56 -14.76 -36.47
CA ILE A 748 17.18 -15.19 -35.20
C ILE A 748 16.23 -16.08 -34.40
N GLN A 749 14.94 -15.73 -34.34
CA GLN A 749 13.93 -16.56 -33.68
C GLN A 749 13.78 -17.93 -34.39
N GLY A 750 13.80 -17.96 -35.72
CA GLY A 750 13.74 -19.18 -36.51
C GLY A 750 14.96 -20.08 -36.34
N MET A 751 16.18 -19.52 -36.30
CA MET A 751 17.39 -20.27 -35.97
C MET A 751 17.32 -20.85 -34.55
N GLN A 752 16.83 -20.08 -33.57
CA GLN A 752 16.69 -20.56 -32.19
C GLN A 752 15.67 -21.68 -32.05
N GLU A 753 14.52 -21.58 -32.71
CA GLU A 753 13.48 -22.62 -32.64
C GLU A 753 13.92 -23.92 -33.33
N ARG A 754 14.55 -23.84 -34.52
CA ARG A 754 15.13 -25.01 -35.21
C ARG A 754 16.12 -25.78 -34.33
N VAL A 755 17.02 -25.05 -33.68
CA VAL A 755 18.03 -25.66 -32.80
C VAL A 755 17.39 -26.23 -31.53
N ARG A 756 16.39 -25.56 -30.96
CA ARG A 756 15.62 -26.05 -29.81
C ARG A 756 14.84 -27.33 -30.13
N GLN A 757 14.20 -27.41 -31.30
CA GLN A 757 13.43 -28.59 -31.75
C GLN A 757 14.30 -29.84 -31.84
N LEU A 758 15.57 -29.70 -32.22
CA LEU A 758 16.55 -30.79 -32.28
C LEU A 758 17.28 -31.03 -30.94
N GLY A 759 16.82 -30.44 -29.83
CA GLY A 759 17.44 -30.61 -28.51
C GLY A 759 18.79 -29.90 -28.34
N GLY A 760 19.17 -29.01 -29.25
CA GLY A 760 20.41 -28.24 -29.23
C GLY A 760 20.30 -26.89 -28.52
N ARG A 761 21.39 -26.12 -28.56
CA ARG A 761 21.48 -24.72 -28.08
C ARG A 761 22.10 -23.78 -29.10
N LEU A 762 21.61 -22.53 -29.15
CA LEU A 762 22.15 -21.46 -30.00
C LEU A 762 22.68 -20.32 -29.13
N GLU A 763 23.98 -20.13 -29.16
CA GLU A 763 24.72 -19.07 -28.48
C GLU A 763 25.03 -17.94 -29.49
N ILE A 764 24.87 -16.67 -29.10
CA ILE A 764 25.14 -15.52 -29.97
C ILE A 764 25.95 -14.49 -29.19
N HIS A 765 27.19 -14.29 -29.61
CA HIS A 765 28.11 -13.30 -29.08
C HIS A 765 28.18 -12.14 -30.06
N SER A 766 28.09 -10.90 -29.57
CA SER A 766 28.05 -9.70 -30.40
C SER A 766 28.82 -8.58 -29.72
N GLY A 767 29.82 -8.04 -30.40
CA GLY A 767 30.69 -6.97 -29.90
C GLY A 767 30.73 -5.76 -30.83
N LYS A 768 31.78 -4.94 -30.68
CA LYS A 768 32.12 -3.90 -31.67
C LYS A 768 32.87 -4.48 -32.88
N ASP A 769 33.42 -5.68 -32.69
CA ASP A 769 34.39 -6.35 -33.57
C ASP A 769 33.74 -7.49 -34.38
N GLY A 770 32.40 -7.48 -34.48
CA GLY A 770 31.59 -8.46 -35.21
C GLY A 770 30.60 -9.24 -34.35
N THR A 771 29.93 -10.20 -35.00
CA THR A 771 29.06 -11.21 -34.38
C THR A 771 29.71 -12.58 -34.48
N THR A 772 29.39 -13.49 -33.55
CA THR A 772 29.65 -14.92 -33.67
C THR A 772 28.42 -15.69 -33.20
N VAL A 773 27.83 -16.46 -34.11
CA VAL A 773 26.69 -17.35 -33.87
C VAL A 773 27.24 -18.76 -33.75
N ILE A 774 26.89 -19.46 -32.67
CA ILE A 774 27.33 -20.84 -32.40
C ILE A 774 26.07 -21.69 -32.19
N ALA A 775 25.81 -22.62 -33.10
CA ALA A 775 24.78 -23.66 -32.93
C ALA A 775 25.45 -24.97 -32.49
N ILE A 776 24.88 -25.62 -31.49
CA ILE A 776 25.35 -26.91 -30.99
C ILE A 776 24.15 -27.85 -30.96
N LEU A 777 24.24 -28.94 -31.71
CA LEU A 777 23.16 -29.88 -32.00
C LEU A 777 23.62 -31.31 -31.65
N PRO A 778 22.78 -32.19 -31.07
CA PRO A 778 23.17 -33.57 -30.82
C PRO A 778 23.36 -34.35 -32.14
N THR A 779 24.29 -35.32 -32.14
CA THR A 779 24.51 -36.23 -33.29
C THR A 779 23.45 -37.30 -33.45
N GLU A 780 22.78 -37.68 -32.34
CA GLU A 780 21.68 -38.63 -32.32
C GLU A 780 20.40 -37.92 -31.86
N ASN A 781 19.31 -38.09 -32.62
CA ASN A 781 18.04 -37.46 -32.31
C ASN A 781 17.35 -38.19 -31.14
N ARG A 782 17.34 -37.58 -29.94
CA ARG A 782 16.70 -38.09 -28.71
C ARG A 782 15.16 -38.01 -28.76
N ALA A 783 14.56 -38.44 -29.87
CA ALA A 783 13.13 -38.37 -30.14
C ALA A 783 12.35 -39.61 -29.68
N SER A 784 12.60 -40.11 -28.46
CA SER A 784 11.84 -41.23 -27.86
C SER A 784 11.71 -41.18 -26.33
N ASP A 785 12.66 -40.59 -25.62
CA ASP A 785 12.65 -40.54 -24.15
C ASP A 785 11.76 -39.41 -23.62
N SER A 786 10.45 -39.67 -23.59
CA SER A 786 9.55 -38.92 -22.71
C SER A 786 9.97 -39.15 -21.24
N PRO A 787 9.97 -38.12 -20.37
CA PRO A 787 10.34 -38.30 -18.97
C PRO A 787 9.31 -39.20 -18.27
N SER A 788 9.66 -40.46 -18.05
CA SER A 788 8.84 -41.41 -17.30
C SER A 788 8.69 -40.92 -15.85
N THR A 789 7.48 -40.50 -15.49
CA THR A 789 7.12 -40.11 -14.11
C THR A 789 6.93 -41.36 -13.25
N ALA A 790 8.04 -42.04 -12.95
CA ALA A 790 8.10 -43.23 -12.11
C ALA A 790 9.37 -43.22 -11.25
N ALA A 791 9.39 -42.34 -10.25
CA ALA A 791 10.40 -42.30 -9.20
C ALA A 791 9.71 -42.40 -7.84
N GLU A 792 9.23 -43.60 -7.50
CA GLU A 792 8.87 -43.93 -6.12
C GLU A 792 10.14 -43.91 -5.26
N VAL A 793 10.29 -42.89 -4.43
CA VAL A 793 11.26 -42.88 -3.33
C VAL A 793 10.47 -42.63 -2.05
N ALA A 794 10.37 -43.67 -1.22
CA ALA A 794 9.79 -43.54 0.11
C ALA A 794 10.77 -42.80 1.02
N TYR A 795 10.39 -41.65 1.55
CA TYR A 795 10.11 -41.42 2.98
C TYR A 795 9.62 -40.00 3.26
#